data_AF-A0A815IKV5-F1
#
_entry.id   AF-A0A815IKV5-F1
#
_cell.length_a   1.000
_cell.length_b   1.000
_cell.length_c   1.000
_cell.angle_alpha   90.00
_cell.angle_beta   90.00
_cell.angle_gamma   90.00
#
_symmetry.space_group_name_H-M   'P 1'
#
loop_
_entity.id
_entity.type
_entity.pdbx_description
1 polymer ?
#
loop_
_entity_poly.entity_id
_entity_poly.type
_entity_poly.pdbx_seq_one_letter_code
_entity_poly.pdbx_strand_id
1 'polypeptide(L)'
;MANMAYISLICIIFCMQPITTFYIPGVAPLDFKKGENVEVKAVKMTSTKTQLPYDYYDIAIHCKPLNGTKYKSENLGEILRGDRIVNTNFKVDMDVDVRCQTLCKNIDLTPQQSSTLGKRIRKNYYVHLLVDNLPCATKFQNVETHETLYEHGYRLGLHTKQTEETYLNNHLVMKLYYHKESEELYRVVGFEVEPKSIDSKRIAVNDDGTCTIKSGQEMQLINPKGENTVTMTYEVEWAFSETRWASRWDTYLAMTDVQIHWFSIVNSVIVVFFLAGILSMIIVKTLRRDIARYNQEDSDDVTEETGWKLVHGDVFRPPRGKNFLAALIGSGIQIFLMSLIVIVFGALGMLSPSSRGALITAACFLYVFMGLIAGFYAGRIYKTIKGSNWKRTAALTATLYPGIVFSIGFFLNFFIWGKRSSGAVPFTTMLSILVMWLGISFPLVCFGFYFGYRKQPYDQPVRTNQIPRQVPEQQWFLHPVLSTLMAGVLPFGAMFIELFFIFSAIWENQYYYLFGFLFLVFIIIIISCSQISIVITYFQLCGEDYHWWWRSFVASGGSAFYVFAYSIFYFFTKLDITEVIPIMLYFGYTFLICFTFWTLTDMSAAAGFIIFRQVEQKPIEYLLLQTSYGEHHWTPPKGHLDNDESPLQAAERETKEEAGLDKNDLEYYDKFEEKITYNVNGKPKDVYYYLARLKNAQQKIHLSDEHQDLSWSNLNDSCNLVKHENLQNILRKAEEFIKK
;
A
#
# COMPACT_ATOMS: atom_id res chain seq x y z
N MET A 1 16.64 -29.14 -25.83
CA MET A 1 16.84 -28.46 -24.54
C MET A 1 18.16 -27.67 -24.49
N ALA A 2 19.27 -28.16 -25.05
CA ALA A 2 20.56 -27.43 -25.07
C ALA A 2 20.54 -26.05 -25.77
N ASN A 3 19.79 -25.90 -26.87
CA ASN A 3 19.73 -24.61 -27.60
C ASN A 3 18.97 -23.50 -26.84
N MET A 4 18.03 -23.84 -25.94
CA MET A 4 17.35 -22.84 -25.10
C MET A 4 18.24 -22.37 -23.95
N ALA A 5 19.12 -23.23 -23.43
CA ALA A 5 20.10 -22.85 -22.40
C ALA A 5 21.15 -21.87 -22.97
N TYR A 6 21.62 -22.08 -24.21
CA TYR A 6 22.55 -21.18 -24.87
C TYR A 6 21.95 -19.80 -25.17
N ILE A 7 20.69 -19.74 -25.62
CA ILE A 7 20.00 -18.46 -25.85
C ILE A 7 19.79 -17.72 -24.51
N SER A 8 19.43 -18.43 -23.44
CA SER A 8 19.33 -17.84 -22.10
C SER A 8 20.67 -17.31 -21.58
N LEU A 9 21.78 -18.03 -21.82
CA LEU A 9 23.12 -17.62 -21.38
C LEU A 9 23.59 -16.37 -22.15
N ILE A 10 23.31 -16.31 -23.46
CA ILE A 10 23.65 -15.15 -24.30
C ILE A 10 22.84 -13.92 -23.89
N CYS A 11 21.55 -14.07 -23.55
CA CYS A 11 20.75 -12.97 -23.01
C CYS A 11 21.26 -12.46 -21.65
N ILE A 12 21.72 -13.35 -20.76
CA ILE A 12 22.28 -12.96 -19.45
C ILE A 12 23.60 -12.20 -19.63
N ILE A 13 24.44 -12.61 -20.59
CA ILE A 13 25.71 -11.94 -20.90
C ILE A 13 25.46 -10.57 -21.56
N PHE A 14 24.42 -10.41 -22.38
CA PHE A 14 24.05 -9.12 -22.96
C PHE A 14 23.44 -8.13 -21.95
N CYS A 15 22.88 -8.64 -20.84
CA CYS A 15 22.38 -7.83 -19.72
C CYS A 15 23.47 -7.34 -18.74
N MET A 16 24.71 -7.84 -18.84
CA MET A 16 25.84 -7.32 -18.06
C MET A 16 26.42 -6.06 -18.69
N GLN A 17 25.68 -4.95 -18.61
CA GLN A 17 26.27 -3.62 -18.80
C GLN A 17 27.23 -3.33 -17.63
N PRO A 18 28.33 -2.57 -17.84
CA PRO A 18 29.16 -2.12 -16.74
C PRO A 18 28.27 -1.36 -15.75
N ILE A 19 28.31 -1.77 -14.49
CA ILE A 19 27.57 -1.12 -13.41
C ILE A 19 28.15 0.29 -13.27
N THR A 20 27.56 1.25 -13.98
CA THR A 20 27.69 2.65 -13.60
C THR A 20 27.01 2.74 -12.25
N THR A 21 27.78 2.97 -11.19
CA THR A 21 27.30 3.23 -9.83
C THR A 21 26.10 4.18 -9.91
N PHE A 22 24.91 3.63 -9.72
CA PHE A 22 23.66 4.36 -9.81
C PHE A 22 23.54 5.20 -8.53
N TYR A 23 23.75 6.51 -8.64
CA TYR A 23 23.49 7.42 -7.54
C TYR A 23 21.97 7.45 -7.31
N ILE A 24 21.53 6.95 -6.16
CA ILE A 24 20.15 7.09 -5.71
C ILE A 24 20.03 8.48 -5.07
N PRO A 25 19.31 9.43 -5.70
CA PRO A 25 19.19 10.78 -5.16
C PRO A 25 18.57 10.75 -3.76
N GLY A 26 19.20 11.42 -2.81
CA GLY A 26 18.74 11.51 -1.41
C GLY A 26 19.34 10.49 -0.43
N VAL A 27 20.18 9.55 -0.89
CA VAL A 27 20.85 8.57 -0.01
C VAL A 27 22.25 9.01 0.41
N ALA A 28 22.98 9.73 -0.45
CA ALA A 28 24.33 10.22 -0.15
C ALA A 28 24.38 11.77 -0.15
N PRO A 29 25.09 12.38 0.84
CA PRO A 29 25.18 13.82 0.99
C PRO A 29 25.96 14.48 -0.15
N LEU A 30 25.56 15.69 -0.53
CA LEU A 30 26.35 16.59 -1.34
C LEU A 30 27.11 17.52 -0.40
N ASP A 31 28.44 17.48 -0.49
CA ASP A 31 29.31 18.35 0.29
C ASP A 31 29.68 19.57 -0.55
N PHE A 32 29.51 20.76 0.02
CA PHE A 32 29.83 22.04 -0.61
C PHE A 32 31.04 22.70 0.04
N LYS A 33 31.85 23.38 -0.75
CA LYS A 33 32.89 24.30 -0.27
C LYS A 33 32.33 25.70 -0.08
N LYS A 34 32.98 26.51 0.77
CA LYS A 34 32.63 27.93 0.92
C LYS A 34 32.74 28.67 -0.42
N GLY A 35 31.70 29.42 -0.78
CA GLY A 35 31.60 30.14 -2.05
C GLY A 35 31.30 29.26 -3.27
N GLU A 36 31.06 27.96 -3.10
CA GLU A 36 30.56 27.10 -4.16
C GLU A 36 29.09 27.42 -4.48
N ASN A 37 28.69 27.31 -5.75
CA ASN A 37 27.33 27.62 -6.16
C ASN A 37 26.35 26.53 -5.70
N VAL A 38 25.30 26.95 -5.00
CA VAL A 38 24.21 26.10 -4.56
C VAL A 38 23.02 26.31 -5.51
N GLU A 39 22.75 25.31 -6.37
CA GLU A 39 21.68 25.42 -7.37
C GLU A 39 20.28 25.46 -6.71
N VAL A 40 19.59 26.58 -6.85
CA VAL A 40 18.16 26.68 -6.54
C VAL A 40 17.34 26.25 -7.75
N LYS A 41 16.46 25.26 -7.58
CA LYS A 41 15.58 24.73 -8.62
C LYS A 41 14.14 25.06 -8.30
N ALA A 42 13.30 25.20 -9.33
CA ALA A 42 11.86 25.33 -9.16
C ALA A 42 11.18 24.04 -9.62
N VAL A 43 10.11 23.62 -8.93
CA VAL A 43 9.44 22.35 -9.21
C VAL A 43 8.09 22.56 -9.89
N LYS A 44 7.17 23.23 -9.21
CA LYS A 44 5.80 23.51 -9.70
C LYS A 44 5.12 24.52 -8.78
N MET A 45 3.93 24.96 -9.17
CA MET A 45 3.02 25.72 -8.32
C MET A 45 1.79 24.89 -8.01
N THR A 46 1.39 24.79 -6.75
CA THR A 46 0.17 24.06 -6.33
C THR A 46 -0.79 24.99 -5.60
N SER A 47 -2.06 24.61 -5.51
CA SER A 47 -3.08 25.36 -4.78
C SER A 47 -4.08 24.38 -4.20
N THR A 48 -4.42 24.54 -2.92
CA THR A 48 -5.43 23.71 -2.24
C THR A 48 -6.84 23.94 -2.77
N LYS A 49 -7.12 25.12 -3.34
CA LYS A 49 -8.44 25.48 -3.90
C LYS A 49 -8.71 24.94 -5.31
N THR A 50 -7.65 24.61 -6.04
CA THR A 50 -7.78 24.15 -7.44
C THR A 50 -7.17 22.79 -7.69
N GLN A 51 -6.31 22.26 -6.83
CA GLN A 51 -5.71 20.92 -6.98
C GLN A 51 -5.04 20.67 -8.34
N LEU A 52 -4.73 21.73 -9.09
CA LEU A 52 -4.12 21.66 -10.42
C LEU A 52 -2.75 22.32 -10.34
N PRO A 53 -1.66 21.56 -10.53
CA PRO A 53 -0.32 22.12 -10.50
C PRO A 53 0.01 22.84 -11.81
N TYR A 54 0.72 23.96 -11.76
CA TYR A 54 1.20 24.69 -12.94
C TYR A 54 2.72 24.79 -12.96
N ASP A 55 3.30 24.90 -14.15
CA ASP A 55 4.75 25.06 -14.34
C ASP A 55 5.20 26.40 -13.78
N TYR A 56 6.38 26.45 -13.16
CA TYR A 56 6.95 27.67 -12.58
C TYR A 56 6.96 28.85 -13.57
N TYR A 57 7.40 28.62 -14.82
CA TYR A 57 7.50 29.64 -15.87
C TYR A 57 6.20 29.94 -16.63
N ASP A 58 5.07 29.36 -16.21
CA ASP A 58 3.76 29.65 -16.81
C ASP A 58 3.25 31.05 -16.42
N ILE A 59 3.82 31.64 -15.35
CA ILE A 59 3.58 33.04 -14.97
C ILE A 59 4.73 33.90 -15.49
N ALA A 60 4.39 35.01 -16.15
CA ALA A 60 5.36 35.91 -16.79
C ALA A 60 6.31 36.66 -15.82
N ILE A 61 6.07 36.56 -14.51
CA ILE A 61 6.86 37.26 -13.47
C ILE A 61 8.20 36.55 -13.23
N HIS A 62 8.31 35.28 -13.60
CA HIS A 62 9.53 34.51 -13.44
C HIS A 62 10.37 34.64 -14.72
N CYS A 63 11.48 35.38 -14.68
CA CYS A 63 12.34 35.54 -15.85
C CYS A 63 12.96 34.22 -16.25
N LYS A 64 12.82 33.89 -17.53
CA LYS A 64 13.48 32.73 -18.10
C LYS A 64 15.00 32.94 -18.10
N PRO A 65 15.81 31.91 -17.80
CA PRO A 65 17.26 31.96 -17.94
C PRO A 65 17.67 32.29 -19.38
N LEU A 66 18.72 33.11 -19.53
CA LEU A 66 19.30 33.49 -20.83
C LEU A 66 19.76 32.27 -21.65
N ASN A 67 20.24 31.22 -20.97
CA ASN A 67 20.70 29.96 -21.58
C ASN A 67 19.56 28.95 -21.85
N GLY A 68 18.29 29.38 -21.73
CA GLY A 68 17.13 28.52 -21.89
C GLY A 68 16.79 27.68 -20.66
N THR A 69 15.52 27.27 -20.57
CA THR A 69 14.99 26.43 -19.48
C THR A 69 15.42 24.98 -19.68
N LYS A 70 16.24 24.46 -18.77
CA LYS A 70 16.65 23.06 -18.73
C LYS A 70 15.74 22.30 -17.77
N TYR A 71 14.98 21.35 -18.29
CA TYR A 71 14.18 20.43 -17.49
C TYR A 71 15.06 19.25 -17.05
N LYS A 72 15.05 18.94 -15.76
CA LYS A 72 15.76 17.79 -15.19
C LYS A 72 14.76 16.88 -14.46
N SER A 73 14.12 15.96 -15.16
CA SER A 73 13.31 14.90 -14.53
C SER A 73 14.20 13.69 -14.21
N GLU A 74 14.22 13.23 -12.97
CA GLU A 74 15.11 12.15 -12.54
C GLU A 74 14.44 10.77 -12.58
N ASN A 75 13.11 10.69 -12.40
CA ASN A 75 12.40 9.40 -12.43
C ASN A 75 10.93 9.44 -12.93
N LEU A 76 10.35 8.26 -13.17
CA LEU A 76 8.97 8.09 -13.66
C LEU A 76 7.94 8.65 -12.67
N GLY A 77 8.14 8.44 -11.37
CA GLY A 77 7.23 8.89 -10.32
C GLY A 77 7.17 10.41 -10.18
N GLU A 78 8.28 11.12 -10.34
CA GLU A 78 8.31 12.59 -10.43
C GLU A 78 7.47 13.08 -11.61
N ILE A 79 7.60 12.42 -12.77
CA ILE A 79 6.83 12.78 -13.96
C ILE A 79 5.33 12.58 -13.71
N LEU A 80 4.95 11.46 -13.08
CA LEU A 80 3.56 11.13 -12.72
C LEU A 80 2.98 12.06 -11.65
N ARG A 81 3.79 12.57 -10.72
CA ARG A 81 3.39 13.58 -9.73
C ARG A 81 3.24 14.98 -10.34
N GLY A 82 3.61 15.15 -11.60
CA GLY A 82 3.63 16.45 -12.29
C GLY A 82 4.77 17.35 -11.80
N ASP A 83 5.85 16.77 -11.25
CA ASP A 83 7.03 17.54 -10.88
C ASP A 83 7.83 17.87 -12.15
N ARG A 84 8.02 19.17 -12.40
CA ARG A 84 8.72 19.70 -13.58
C ARG A 84 9.89 20.55 -13.13
N ILE A 85 10.94 19.86 -12.67
CA ILE A 85 12.11 20.53 -12.11
C ILE A 85 12.84 21.30 -13.21
N VAL A 86 12.96 22.60 -13.00
CA VAL A 86 13.63 23.55 -13.90
C VAL A 86 14.71 24.33 -13.15
N ASN A 87 15.75 24.71 -13.88
CA ASN A 87 16.76 25.64 -13.38
C ASN A 87 16.16 27.05 -13.19
N THR A 88 16.66 27.78 -12.20
CA THR A 88 16.25 29.17 -11.93
C THR A 88 17.42 30.13 -12.12
N ASN A 89 17.14 31.43 -12.06
CA ASN A 89 18.16 32.50 -12.13
C ASN A 89 18.71 32.90 -10.76
N PHE A 90 18.31 32.22 -9.68
CA PHE A 90 18.84 32.52 -8.36
C PHE A 90 20.32 32.14 -8.32
N LYS A 91 21.16 33.13 -7.98
CA LYS A 91 22.57 32.90 -7.67
C LYS A 91 22.71 32.88 -6.16
N VAL A 92 22.98 31.70 -5.62
CA VAL A 92 23.20 31.45 -4.21
C VAL A 92 24.55 30.76 -4.10
N ASP A 93 25.47 31.35 -3.35
CA ASP A 93 26.78 30.77 -3.07
C ASP A 93 26.86 30.40 -1.59
N MET A 94 27.56 29.31 -1.29
CA MET A 94 27.60 28.70 0.03
C MET A 94 28.27 29.61 1.07
N ASP A 95 27.58 29.87 2.21
CA ASP A 95 28.06 30.71 3.33
C ASP A 95 28.43 32.15 2.90
N VAL A 96 27.68 32.70 1.95
CA VAL A 96 27.78 34.09 1.47
C VAL A 96 26.40 34.74 1.50
N ASP A 97 26.23 35.70 2.42
CA ASP A 97 24.98 36.45 2.56
C ASP A 97 24.81 37.49 1.45
N VAL A 98 23.59 37.62 0.94
CA VAL A 98 23.25 38.55 -0.13
C VAL A 98 22.02 39.35 0.28
N ARG A 99 22.19 40.62 0.68
CA ARG A 99 21.09 41.44 1.22
C ARG A 99 19.99 41.79 0.22
N CYS A 100 20.33 42.08 -1.03
CA CYS A 100 19.32 42.41 -2.04
C CYS A 100 19.91 42.26 -3.44
N GLN A 101 19.44 41.22 -4.14
CA GLN A 101 19.80 40.94 -5.51
C GLN A 101 18.55 40.98 -6.39
N THR A 102 18.69 41.53 -7.59
CA THR A 102 17.58 41.60 -8.55
C THR A 102 17.51 40.31 -9.35
N LEU A 103 16.37 39.63 -9.31
CA LEU A 103 16.10 38.44 -10.13
C LEU A 103 15.65 38.84 -11.55
N CYS A 104 14.77 39.83 -11.61
CA CYS A 104 14.14 40.33 -12.82
C CYS A 104 13.98 41.84 -12.77
N LYS A 105 14.50 42.55 -13.77
CA LYS A 105 14.35 44.01 -13.90
C LYS A 105 13.11 44.32 -14.75
N ASN A 106 12.21 45.18 -14.23
CA ASN A 106 11.09 45.82 -14.94
C ASN A 106 10.31 44.90 -15.88
N ILE A 107 9.50 44.00 -15.31
CA ILE A 107 8.61 43.13 -16.06
C ILE A 107 7.31 43.88 -16.35
N ASP A 108 7.08 44.19 -17.62
CA ASP A 108 5.83 44.78 -18.09
C ASP A 108 4.79 43.67 -18.31
N LEU A 109 3.78 43.63 -17.45
CA LEU A 109 2.70 42.64 -17.52
C LEU A 109 1.58 43.15 -18.42
N THR A 110 1.29 42.39 -19.49
CA THR A 110 0.10 42.64 -20.31
C THR A 110 -1.18 42.47 -19.50
N PRO A 111 -2.32 43.11 -19.87
CA PRO A 111 -3.57 42.98 -19.14
C PRO A 111 -4.04 41.52 -18.96
N GLN A 112 -3.79 40.66 -19.94
CA GLN A 112 -4.13 39.23 -19.87
C GLN A 112 -3.26 38.47 -18.85
N GLN A 113 -1.96 38.80 -18.77
CA GLN A 113 -1.04 38.24 -17.78
C GLN A 113 -1.34 38.75 -16.38
N SER A 114 -1.63 40.05 -16.23
CA SER A 114 -2.06 40.67 -14.96
C SER A 114 -3.34 40.01 -14.43
N SER A 115 -4.34 39.79 -15.29
CA SER A 115 -5.58 39.08 -14.93
C SER A 115 -5.31 37.63 -14.50
N THR A 116 -4.46 36.92 -15.25
CA THR A 116 -4.07 35.53 -14.94
C THR A 116 -3.35 35.44 -13.59
N LEU A 117 -2.42 36.36 -13.34
CA LEU A 117 -1.71 36.48 -12.08
C LEU A 117 -2.65 36.79 -10.91
N GLY A 118 -3.49 37.80 -11.04
CA GLY A 118 -4.49 38.15 -10.03
C GLY A 118 -5.42 36.98 -9.71
N LYS A 119 -5.83 36.21 -10.72
CA LYS A 119 -6.61 34.99 -10.54
C LYS A 119 -5.84 33.91 -9.76
N ARG A 120 -4.54 33.74 -9.99
CA ARG A 120 -3.70 32.78 -9.23
C ARG A 120 -3.50 33.24 -7.78
N ILE A 121 -3.26 34.52 -7.54
CA ILE A 121 -3.13 35.05 -6.17
C ILE A 121 -4.42 34.80 -5.36
N ARG A 122 -5.59 35.10 -5.93
CA ARG A 122 -6.91 34.83 -5.28
C ARG A 122 -7.13 33.36 -4.94
N LYS A 123 -6.52 32.47 -5.71
CA LYS A 123 -6.62 31.02 -5.56
C LYS A 123 -5.56 30.41 -4.65
N ASN A 124 -4.76 31.22 -3.96
CA ASN A 124 -3.73 30.77 -3.00
C ASN A 124 -2.75 29.77 -3.64
N TYR A 125 -2.13 30.15 -4.77
CA TYR A 125 -1.04 29.34 -5.32
C TYR A 125 0.23 29.49 -4.49
N TYR A 126 0.82 28.35 -4.17
CA TYR A 126 2.13 28.19 -3.54
C TYR A 126 3.15 27.81 -4.60
N VAL A 127 4.33 28.42 -4.50
CA VAL A 127 5.47 28.14 -5.38
C VAL A 127 6.43 27.23 -4.64
N HIS A 128 6.77 26.10 -5.26
CA HIS A 128 7.70 25.12 -4.70
C HIS A 128 9.09 25.27 -5.31
N LEU A 129 10.04 25.67 -4.47
CA LEU A 129 11.47 25.70 -4.76
C LEU A 129 12.18 24.54 -4.07
N LEU A 130 13.38 24.25 -4.55
CA LEU A 130 14.19 23.13 -4.12
C LEU A 130 15.67 23.51 -4.05
N VAL A 131 16.33 23.15 -2.96
CA VAL A 131 17.78 23.28 -2.77
C VAL A 131 18.30 21.97 -2.19
N ASP A 132 19.30 21.34 -2.82
CA ASP A 132 19.85 20.04 -2.37
C ASP A 132 18.78 18.99 -1.99
N ASN A 133 17.75 18.87 -2.84
CA ASN A 133 16.55 18.05 -2.63
C ASN A 133 15.64 18.43 -1.45
N LEU A 134 15.96 19.47 -0.66
CA LEU A 134 15.08 20.02 0.35
C LEU A 134 14.03 20.96 -0.27
N PRO A 135 12.74 20.80 0.08
CA PRO A 135 11.70 21.72 -0.34
C PRO A 135 11.80 23.04 0.46
N CYS A 136 11.43 24.16 -0.16
CA CYS A 136 11.23 25.39 0.62
C CYS A 136 10.04 25.24 1.57
N ALA A 137 10.19 25.78 2.78
CA ALA A 137 9.08 25.95 3.71
C ALA A 137 8.93 27.42 4.11
N THR A 138 7.69 27.85 4.33
CA THR A 138 7.37 29.14 4.94
C THR A 138 7.01 28.90 6.39
N LYS A 139 7.71 29.56 7.31
CA LYS A 139 7.42 29.53 8.74
C LYS A 139 6.27 30.47 9.05
N PHE A 140 5.23 30.00 9.74
CA PHE A 140 4.19 30.87 10.28
C PHE A 140 3.90 30.51 11.74
N GLN A 141 3.65 31.52 12.57
CA GLN A 141 3.18 31.31 13.93
C GLN A 141 1.67 31.36 13.97
N ASN A 142 1.06 30.32 14.54
CA ASN A 142 -0.36 30.36 14.83
C ASN A 142 -0.61 31.40 15.92
N VAL A 143 -1.51 32.34 15.65
CA VAL A 143 -1.84 33.44 16.56
C VAL A 143 -2.56 32.90 17.81
N GLU A 144 -3.26 31.77 17.70
CA GLU A 144 -4.05 31.19 18.80
C GLU A 144 -3.24 30.20 19.66
N THR A 145 -2.43 29.33 19.03
CA THR A 145 -1.69 28.29 19.76
C THR A 145 -0.24 28.67 20.07
N HIS A 146 0.27 29.78 19.52
CA HIS A 146 1.69 30.17 19.51
C HIS A 146 2.65 29.11 18.94
N GLU A 147 2.13 28.05 18.34
CA GLU A 147 2.93 27.01 17.72
C GLU A 147 3.47 27.50 16.38
N THR A 148 4.70 27.10 16.09
CA THR A 148 5.35 27.36 14.81
C THR A 148 5.00 26.23 13.85
N LEU A 149 4.31 26.57 12.77
CA LEU A 149 3.94 25.64 11.71
C LEU A 149 4.72 25.96 10.44
N TYR A 150 5.03 24.93 9.66
CA TYR A 150 5.74 25.04 8.38
C TYR A 150 4.77 24.74 7.24
N GLU A 151 4.55 25.71 6.36
CA GLU A 151 3.82 25.49 5.10
C GLU A 151 4.81 25.13 3.98
N HIS A 152 4.48 24.15 3.15
CA HIS A 152 5.30 23.79 1.99
C HIS A 152 5.14 24.81 0.86
N GLY A 153 6.27 25.32 0.35
CA GLY A 153 6.26 26.38 -0.65
C GLY A 153 6.11 27.76 -0.01
N TYR A 154 6.15 28.80 -0.85
CA TYR A 154 5.79 30.16 -0.45
C TYR A 154 4.57 30.64 -1.23
N ARG A 155 3.73 31.47 -0.59
CA ARG A 155 2.53 32.04 -1.21
C ARG A 155 2.94 33.03 -2.29
N LEU A 156 2.36 32.91 -3.50
CA LEU A 156 2.62 33.82 -4.61
C LEU A 156 2.21 35.27 -4.30
N GLY A 157 1.18 35.45 -3.48
CA GLY A 157 0.69 36.77 -3.09
C GLY A 157 -0.34 36.69 -1.97
N LEU A 158 -0.81 37.85 -1.56
CA LEU A 158 -1.83 38.03 -0.53
C LEU A 158 -3.10 38.59 -1.16
N HIS A 159 -4.25 38.11 -0.70
CA HIS A 159 -5.55 38.62 -1.13
C HIS A 159 -6.40 38.94 0.09
N THR A 160 -6.77 40.20 0.23
CA THR A 160 -7.58 40.68 1.35
C THR A 160 -9.05 40.68 0.95
N LYS A 161 -9.87 39.85 1.61
CA LYS A 161 -11.33 39.77 1.33
C LYS A 161 -12.08 41.08 1.61
N GLN A 162 -11.55 41.95 2.47
CA GLN A 162 -12.19 43.21 2.87
C GLN A 162 -12.06 44.32 1.81
N THR A 163 -10.92 44.39 1.10
CA THR A 163 -10.66 45.43 0.09
C THR A 163 -10.73 44.92 -1.34
N GLU A 164 -10.90 43.60 -1.55
CA GLU A 164 -10.78 42.90 -2.86
C GLU A 164 -9.45 43.12 -3.59
N GLU A 165 -8.44 43.64 -2.89
CA GLU A 165 -7.13 43.94 -3.44
C GLU A 165 -6.24 42.69 -3.47
N THR A 166 -5.52 42.55 -4.57
CA THR A 166 -4.52 41.49 -4.76
C THR A 166 -3.11 42.07 -4.69
N TYR A 167 -2.33 41.57 -3.74
CA TYR A 167 -0.95 41.95 -3.52
C TYR A 167 0.00 40.84 -3.96
N LEU A 168 1.08 41.19 -4.65
CA LEU A 168 2.10 40.24 -5.11
C LEU A 168 3.26 40.17 -4.13
N ASN A 169 3.74 38.95 -3.83
CA ASN A 169 4.99 38.76 -3.12
C ASN A 169 6.15 38.77 -4.12
N ASN A 170 6.85 39.90 -4.21
CA ASN A 170 7.90 40.13 -5.19
C ASN A 170 9.32 40.15 -4.60
N HIS A 171 9.44 40.16 -3.28
CA HIS A 171 10.72 40.08 -2.58
C HIS A 171 10.77 38.81 -1.75
N LEU A 172 11.75 37.94 -2.00
CA LEU A 172 11.89 36.66 -1.30
C LEU A 172 13.14 36.68 -0.42
N VAL A 173 12.97 36.50 0.89
CA VAL A 173 14.10 36.31 1.81
C VAL A 173 14.31 34.81 1.99
N MET A 174 15.43 34.29 1.51
CA MET A 174 15.79 32.88 1.60
C MET A 174 16.73 32.67 2.78
N LYS A 175 16.27 31.93 3.78
CA LYS A 175 17.06 31.53 4.94
C LYS A 175 17.53 30.10 4.73
N LEU A 176 18.83 29.92 4.51
CA LEU A 176 19.43 28.61 4.35
C LEU A 176 20.22 28.25 5.60
N TYR A 177 20.04 27.02 6.05
CA TYR A 177 20.75 26.49 7.21
C TYR A 177 21.81 25.50 6.77
N TYR A 178 23.01 25.62 7.34
CA TYR A 178 24.10 24.72 7.07
C TYR A 178 24.66 24.06 8.33
N HIS A 179 25.18 22.85 8.15
CA HIS A 179 25.91 22.11 9.16
C HIS A 179 27.35 21.91 8.71
N LYS A 180 28.30 22.00 9.64
CA LYS A 180 29.73 21.76 9.39
C LYS A 180 30.10 20.36 9.88
N GLU A 181 30.44 19.46 8.96
CA GLU A 181 30.94 18.11 9.31
C GLU A 181 32.47 18.12 9.53
N SER A 182 33.18 19.02 8.86
CA SER A 182 34.62 19.24 8.94
C SER A 182 34.94 20.71 8.63
N GLU A 183 36.17 21.18 8.85
CA GLU A 183 36.52 22.61 8.70
C GLU A 183 36.25 23.17 7.28
N GLU A 184 36.28 22.34 6.24
CA GLU A 184 36.09 22.76 4.84
C GLU A 184 34.79 22.28 4.18
N LEU A 185 34.02 21.39 4.84
CA LEU A 185 32.87 20.73 4.24
C LEU A 185 31.56 21.20 4.87
N TYR A 186 30.74 21.84 4.05
CA TYR A 186 29.45 22.38 4.44
C TYR A 186 28.33 21.56 3.82
N ARG A 187 27.27 21.30 4.60
CA ARG A 187 26.08 20.59 4.14
C ARG A 187 24.85 21.44 4.37
N VAL A 188 23.96 21.50 3.38
CA VAL A 188 22.67 22.20 3.53
C VAL A 188 21.69 21.30 4.29
N VAL A 189 21.17 21.84 5.39
CA VAL A 189 20.28 21.11 6.32
C VAL A 189 18.92 21.77 6.51
N GLY A 190 18.71 22.98 5.98
CA GLY A 190 17.41 23.63 6.02
C GLY A 190 17.29 24.72 4.96
N PHE A 191 16.06 24.94 4.54
CA PHE A 191 15.66 25.91 3.52
C PHE A 191 14.29 26.49 3.85
N GLU A 192 14.30 27.73 4.31
CA GLU A 192 13.13 28.53 4.64
C GLU A 192 13.03 29.74 3.71
N VAL A 193 11.80 30.13 3.37
CA VAL A 193 11.55 31.31 2.54
C VAL A 193 10.49 32.19 3.19
N GLU A 194 10.83 33.46 3.40
CA GLU A 194 9.92 34.49 3.88
C GLU A 194 9.54 35.42 2.71
N PRO A 195 8.33 35.29 2.17
CA PRO A 195 7.87 36.17 1.10
C PRO A 195 7.42 37.53 1.63
N LYS A 196 7.87 38.62 0.99
CA LYS A 196 7.46 40.01 1.28
C LYS A 196 6.88 40.67 0.02
N SER A 197 5.94 41.58 0.24
CA SER A 197 5.36 42.43 -0.82
C SER A 197 5.89 43.85 -0.71
N ILE A 198 6.59 44.32 -1.73
CA ILE A 198 7.26 45.63 -1.77
C ILE A 198 6.92 46.32 -3.09
N ASP A 199 6.43 47.56 -3.06
CA ASP A 199 6.16 48.29 -4.31
C ASP A 199 7.42 48.48 -5.16
N SER A 200 7.31 48.22 -6.47
CA SER A 200 8.40 48.27 -7.44
C SER A 200 9.04 49.66 -7.54
N LYS A 201 8.29 50.73 -7.25
CA LYS A 201 8.80 52.11 -7.19
C LYS A 201 9.84 52.33 -6.08
N ARG A 202 9.86 51.47 -5.06
CA ARG A 202 10.81 51.55 -3.93
C ARG A 202 12.04 50.68 -4.11
N ILE A 203 12.08 49.87 -5.16
CA ILE A 203 13.22 49.04 -5.51
C ILE A 203 14.09 49.85 -6.49
N ALA A 204 15.17 50.43 -5.97
CA ALA A 204 16.20 51.01 -6.83
C ALA A 204 17.21 49.91 -7.20
N VAL A 205 17.29 49.61 -8.49
CA VAL A 205 18.20 48.59 -9.03
C VAL A 205 19.46 49.27 -9.54
N ASN A 206 20.61 48.89 -8.98
CA ASN A 206 21.91 49.38 -9.46
C ASN A 206 22.32 48.62 -10.73
N ASP A 207 23.28 49.17 -11.47
CA ASP A 207 23.78 48.57 -12.72
C ASP A 207 24.40 47.17 -12.47
N ASP A 208 25.05 46.98 -11.33
CA ASP A 208 25.65 45.71 -10.88
C ASP A 208 24.62 44.61 -10.51
N GLY A 209 23.32 44.92 -10.55
CA GLY A 209 22.25 43.97 -10.25
C GLY A 209 21.89 43.84 -8.77
N THR A 210 22.61 44.53 -7.88
CA THR A 210 22.22 44.73 -6.47
C THR A 210 21.05 45.70 -6.38
N CYS A 211 20.19 45.54 -5.38
CA CYS A 211 19.07 46.45 -5.13
C CYS A 211 19.16 47.16 -3.78
N THR A 212 18.48 48.30 -3.66
CA THR A 212 18.24 48.97 -2.38
C THR A 212 16.74 49.19 -2.20
N ILE A 213 16.23 48.83 -1.03
CA ILE A 213 14.82 48.93 -0.68
C ILE A 213 14.64 50.16 0.20
N LYS A 214 13.84 51.13 -0.24
CA LYS A 214 13.51 52.33 0.56
C LYS A 214 12.49 51.98 1.66
N SER A 215 12.69 52.52 2.87
CA SER A 215 11.78 52.33 4.02
C SER A 215 10.37 52.88 3.73
N GLY A 216 9.35 52.05 3.92
CA GLY A 216 7.94 52.37 3.70
C GLY A 216 7.06 51.11 3.63
N GLN A 217 5.75 51.23 3.91
CA GLN A 217 4.85 50.08 4.15
C GLN A 217 3.85 49.80 3.02
N GLU A 218 4.04 50.33 1.82
CA GLU A 218 3.11 50.08 0.72
C GLU A 218 3.35 48.66 0.13
N MET A 219 2.29 47.97 -0.23
CA MET A 219 2.40 46.63 -0.81
C MET A 219 2.27 46.73 -2.34
N GLN A 220 2.88 45.79 -3.07
CA GLN A 220 2.77 45.76 -4.53
C GLN A 220 1.35 45.34 -4.93
N LEU A 221 0.52 46.32 -5.26
CA LEU A 221 -0.82 46.07 -5.80
C LEU A 221 -0.72 45.57 -7.25
N ILE A 222 -1.52 44.56 -7.58
CA ILE A 222 -1.72 44.09 -8.96
C ILE A 222 -3.12 44.49 -9.40
N ASN A 223 -3.21 45.38 -10.40
CA ASN A 223 -4.48 45.70 -11.03
C ASN A 223 -4.80 44.66 -12.11
N PRO A 224 -5.91 43.89 -12.01
CA PRO A 224 -6.24 42.84 -12.97
C PRO A 224 -6.55 43.33 -14.39
N LYS A 225 -6.93 44.61 -14.55
CA LYS A 225 -7.34 45.20 -15.84
C LYS A 225 -6.31 46.16 -16.43
N GLY A 226 -5.26 46.49 -15.67
CA GLY A 226 -4.21 47.43 -16.07
C GLY A 226 -2.90 46.75 -16.45
N GLU A 227 -2.03 47.53 -17.07
CA GLU A 227 -0.61 47.21 -17.20
C GLU A 227 0.07 47.44 -15.85
N ASN A 228 0.82 46.46 -15.38
CA ASN A 228 1.58 46.56 -14.13
C ASN A 228 3.04 46.31 -14.45
N THR A 229 3.92 47.14 -13.89
CA THR A 229 5.36 46.93 -13.94
C THR A 229 5.82 46.35 -12.61
N VAL A 230 6.51 45.20 -12.66
CA VAL A 230 6.91 44.46 -11.47
C VAL A 230 8.41 44.15 -11.52
N THR A 231 9.08 44.40 -10.40
CA THR A 231 10.48 44.01 -10.20
C THR A 231 10.56 42.92 -9.14
N MET A 232 11.23 41.81 -9.47
CA MET A 232 11.45 40.68 -8.54
C MET A 232 12.86 40.76 -7.95
N THR A 233 12.94 40.64 -6.63
CA THR A 233 14.19 40.69 -5.88
C THR A 233 14.25 39.56 -4.86
N TYR A 234 15.45 39.23 -4.40
CA TYR A 234 15.65 38.24 -3.36
C TYR A 234 16.81 38.61 -2.44
N GLU A 235 16.78 38.06 -1.24
CA GLU A 235 17.80 38.14 -0.21
C GLU A 235 18.18 36.70 0.20
N VAL A 236 19.44 36.48 0.57
CA VAL A 236 19.98 35.20 1.02
C VAL A 236 20.65 35.43 2.37
N GLU A 237 20.18 34.69 3.38
CA GLU A 237 20.74 34.66 4.73
C GLU A 237 21.17 33.23 5.05
N TRP A 238 22.44 33.05 5.42
CA TRP A 238 22.97 31.78 5.89
C TRP A 238 23.04 31.75 7.41
N ALA A 239 22.55 30.66 8.00
CA ALA A 239 22.64 30.41 9.43
C ALA A 239 23.24 29.02 9.71
N PHE A 240 24.08 28.94 10.74
CA PHE A 240 24.57 27.66 11.23
C PHE A 240 23.46 26.93 12.01
N SER A 241 23.34 25.62 11.81
CA SER A 241 22.44 24.73 12.56
C SER A 241 23.18 23.50 13.10
N GLU A 242 22.81 23.07 14.31
CA GLU A 242 23.34 21.84 14.92
C GLU A 242 22.72 20.56 14.34
N THR A 243 21.68 20.69 13.50
CA THR A 243 21.02 19.54 12.87
C THR A 243 21.97 18.82 11.91
N ARG A 244 22.14 17.51 12.10
CA ARG A 244 22.94 16.67 11.20
C ARG A 244 22.22 16.46 9.87
N TRP A 245 22.97 16.17 8.81
CA TRP A 245 22.41 15.91 7.48
C TRP A 245 21.37 14.77 7.47
N ALA A 246 21.57 13.72 8.27
CA ALA A 246 20.64 12.59 8.34
C ALA A 246 19.25 12.98 8.88
N SER A 247 19.18 13.93 9.82
CA SER A 247 17.94 14.37 10.47
C SER A 247 17.35 15.65 9.85
N ARG A 248 17.88 16.11 8.71
CA ARG A 248 17.49 17.40 8.10
C ARG A 248 16.03 17.45 7.64
N TRP A 249 15.43 16.29 7.37
CA TRP A 249 14.03 16.18 6.97
C TRP A 249 13.06 16.22 8.16
N ASP A 250 13.54 15.96 9.39
CA ASP A 250 12.67 15.86 10.56
C ASP A 250 11.93 17.18 10.84
N THR A 251 12.56 18.33 10.59
CA THR A 251 11.91 19.64 10.74
C THR A 251 10.74 19.83 9.78
N TYR A 252 10.80 19.25 8.57
CA TYR A 252 9.72 19.32 7.57
C TYR A 252 8.64 18.26 7.76
N LEU A 253 8.97 17.18 8.49
CA LEU A 253 8.12 16.00 8.69
C LEU A 253 7.54 15.93 10.11
N ALA A 254 7.93 16.83 11.01
CA ALA A 254 7.46 16.88 12.38
C ALA A 254 5.94 17.15 12.40
N MET A 255 5.19 16.16 12.89
CA MET A 255 3.74 16.21 13.05
C MET A 255 3.40 16.22 14.53
N THR A 256 2.49 17.11 14.95
CA THR A 256 2.11 17.31 16.36
C THR A 256 1.17 16.22 16.89
N ASP A 257 0.52 15.46 16.01
CA ASP A 257 -0.68 14.66 16.34
C ASP A 257 -0.43 13.16 16.56
N VAL A 258 0.79 12.74 16.93
CA VAL A 258 1.16 11.32 17.11
C VAL A 258 0.21 10.57 18.06
N GLN A 259 -0.35 11.24 19.07
CA GLN A 259 -1.28 10.66 20.03
C GLN A 259 -2.59 10.19 19.39
N ILE A 260 -3.07 10.90 18.37
CA ILE A 260 -4.34 10.59 17.68
C ILE A 260 -4.21 9.25 16.93
N HIS A 261 -3.05 8.98 16.34
CA HIS A 261 -2.76 7.72 15.64
C HIS A 261 -2.78 6.52 16.59
N TRP A 262 -2.13 6.63 17.76
CA TRP A 262 -2.15 5.57 18.77
C TRP A 262 -3.56 5.30 19.31
N PHE A 263 -4.34 6.36 19.57
CA PHE A 263 -5.73 6.22 19.99
C PHE A 263 -6.58 5.46 18.95
N SER A 264 -6.38 5.75 17.65
CA SER A 264 -7.05 5.04 16.57
C SER A 264 -6.68 3.55 16.54
N ILE A 265 -5.39 3.22 16.65
CA ILE A 265 -4.94 1.82 16.61
C ILE A 265 -5.54 1.03 17.77
N VAL A 266 -5.49 1.57 18.99
CA VAL A 266 -6.05 0.88 20.18
C VAL A 266 -7.54 0.60 20.00
N ASN A 267 -8.32 1.58 19.55
CA ASN A 267 -9.75 1.40 19.32
C ASN A 267 -10.03 0.35 18.23
N SER A 268 -9.23 0.34 17.17
CA SER A 268 -9.39 -0.58 16.05
C SER A 268 -9.06 -2.01 16.44
N VAL A 269 -8.02 -2.21 17.27
CA VAL A 269 -7.67 -3.51 17.85
C VAL A 269 -8.80 -4.04 18.76
N ILE A 270 -9.41 -3.18 19.58
CA ILE A 270 -10.57 -3.57 20.42
C ILE A 270 -11.73 -4.06 19.55
N VAL A 271 -12.04 -3.38 18.44
CA VAL A 271 -13.10 -3.80 17.51
C VAL A 271 -12.79 -5.17 16.90
N VAL A 272 -11.55 -5.44 16.51
CA VAL A 272 -11.14 -6.75 15.97
C VAL A 272 -11.27 -7.86 17.01
N PHE A 273 -10.84 -7.64 18.25
CA PHE A 273 -11.02 -8.64 19.31
C PHE A 273 -12.50 -8.88 19.64
N PHE A 274 -13.31 -7.83 19.62
CA PHE A 274 -14.75 -7.95 19.81
C PHE A 274 -15.41 -8.78 18.69
N LEU A 275 -15.02 -8.54 17.43
CA LEU A 275 -15.47 -9.33 16.29
C LEU A 275 -15.02 -10.79 16.37
N ALA A 276 -13.76 -11.03 16.74
CA ALA A 276 -13.24 -12.37 16.97
C ALA A 276 -14.02 -13.10 18.08
N GLY A 277 -14.36 -12.39 19.16
CA GLY A 277 -15.17 -12.90 20.26
C GLY A 277 -16.59 -13.28 19.81
N ILE A 278 -17.26 -12.44 19.01
CA ILE A 278 -18.57 -12.76 18.44
C ILE A 278 -18.48 -13.97 17.51
N LEU A 279 -17.49 -14.00 16.62
CA LEU A 279 -17.28 -15.12 15.69
C LEU A 279 -17.03 -16.43 16.45
N SER A 280 -16.16 -16.40 17.46
CA SER A 280 -15.89 -17.55 18.33
C SER A 280 -17.16 -17.99 19.07
N MET A 281 -17.94 -17.06 19.63
CA MET A 281 -19.22 -17.38 20.25
C MET A 281 -20.21 -18.01 19.27
N ILE A 282 -20.30 -17.52 18.02
CA ILE A 282 -21.14 -18.11 16.98
C ILE A 282 -20.69 -19.55 16.72
N ILE A 283 -19.41 -19.79 16.47
CA ILE A 283 -18.85 -21.12 16.18
C ILE A 283 -19.05 -22.08 17.37
N VAL A 284 -18.72 -21.66 18.59
CA VAL A 284 -18.86 -22.50 19.79
C VAL A 284 -20.33 -22.81 20.07
N LYS A 285 -21.22 -21.81 19.96
CA LYS A 285 -22.66 -22.02 20.17
C LYS A 285 -23.25 -22.96 19.13
N THR A 286 -22.84 -22.84 17.88
CA THR A 286 -23.35 -23.68 16.78
C THR A 286 -22.82 -25.10 16.88
N LEU A 287 -21.52 -25.26 17.17
CA LEU A 287 -20.90 -26.56 17.38
C LEU A 287 -21.49 -27.27 18.61
N ARG A 288 -21.67 -26.57 19.74
CA ARG A 288 -22.36 -27.14 20.93
C ARG A 288 -23.80 -27.53 20.63
N ARG A 289 -24.55 -26.70 19.91
CA ARG A 289 -25.94 -27.00 19.53
C ARG A 289 -26.01 -28.21 18.61
N ASP A 290 -25.09 -28.32 17.66
CA ASP A 290 -25.03 -29.44 16.73
C ASP A 290 -24.63 -30.74 17.45
N ILE A 291 -23.61 -30.72 18.32
CA ILE A 291 -23.21 -31.89 19.14
C ILE A 291 -24.34 -32.34 20.07
N ALA A 292 -24.98 -31.40 20.76
CA ALA A 292 -26.10 -31.71 21.66
C ALA A 292 -27.27 -32.37 20.91
N ARG A 293 -27.51 -31.96 19.65
CA ARG A 293 -28.54 -32.55 18.79
C ARG A 293 -28.18 -33.97 18.36
N TYR A 294 -26.92 -34.23 18.00
CA TYR A 294 -26.46 -35.59 17.67
C TYR A 294 -26.50 -36.53 18.88
N ASN A 295 -26.19 -36.03 20.07
CA ASN A 295 -26.23 -36.82 21.30
C ASN A 295 -27.66 -37.08 21.82
N GLN A 296 -28.69 -36.44 21.23
CA GLN A 296 -30.08 -36.54 21.67
C GLN A 296 -30.91 -37.64 20.97
N GLU A 297 -30.48 -38.22 19.83
CA GLU A 297 -31.33 -39.15 19.06
C GLU A 297 -30.63 -40.49 18.73
N ASP A 298 -30.99 -41.51 19.53
CA ASP A 298 -30.93 -42.95 19.27
C ASP A 298 -32.30 -43.45 18.74
N SER A 299 -33.05 -42.62 18.00
CA SER A 299 -34.42 -42.91 17.55
C SER A 299 -34.65 -42.56 16.07
N ASP A 300 -35.17 -43.54 15.33
CA ASP A 300 -35.37 -43.65 13.87
C ASP A 300 -36.27 -42.60 13.16
N ASP A 301 -36.22 -41.32 13.53
CA ASP A 301 -36.87 -40.27 12.74
C ASP A 301 -35.88 -39.67 11.74
N VAL A 302 -36.26 -39.65 10.45
CA VAL A 302 -35.55 -38.97 9.36
C VAL A 302 -35.53 -37.48 9.67
N THR A 303 -34.54 -37.04 10.44
CA THR A 303 -34.41 -35.65 10.85
C THR A 303 -34.11 -34.81 9.61
N GLU A 304 -35.00 -33.87 9.30
CA GLU A 304 -34.75 -32.87 8.26
C GLU A 304 -33.47 -32.12 8.63
N GLU A 305 -32.38 -32.38 7.90
CA GLU A 305 -31.16 -31.58 7.98
C GLU A 305 -31.57 -30.10 7.75
N THR A 306 -31.05 -29.14 8.52
CA THR A 306 -31.42 -27.72 8.35
C THR A 306 -30.19 -26.84 8.09
N GLY A 307 -30.37 -25.78 7.28
CA GLY A 307 -29.34 -24.78 6.99
C GLY A 307 -28.20 -25.26 6.09
N TRP A 308 -26.95 -25.03 6.50
CA TRP A 308 -25.77 -25.27 5.65
C TRP A 308 -25.56 -26.75 5.27
N LYS A 309 -26.06 -27.68 6.09
CA LYS A 309 -25.98 -29.13 5.84
C LYS A 309 -26.80 -29.57 4.63
N LEU A 310 -27.99 -28.99 4.43
CA LEU A 310 -28.83 -29.22 3.25
C LEU A 310 -28.16 -28.80 1.94
N VAL A 311 -27.23 -27.87 2.03
CA VAL A 311 -26.63 -27.19 0.88
C VAL A 311 -25.24 -27.74 0.56
N HIS A 312 -24.70 -28.66 1.37
CA HIS A 312 -23.35 -29.23 1.22
C HIS A 312 -23.06 -29.75 -0.21
N GLY A 313 -24.08 -30.31 -0.88
CA GLY A 313 -24.02 -30.80 -2.26
C GLY A 313 -24.06 -29.73 -3.36
N ASP A 314 -24.25 -28.44 -3.03
CA ASP A 314 -24.31 -27.34 -4.00
C ASP A 314 -23.31 -26.19 -3.71
N VAL A 315 -22.69 -26.13 -2.51
CA VAL A 315 -21.74 -25.08 -2.09
C VAL A 315 -20.61 -24.85 -3.11
N PHE A 316 -20.05 -25.91 -3.69
CA PHE A 316 -18.87 -25.81 -4.56
C PHE A 316 -19.21 -25.71 -6.05
N ARG A 317 -20.46 -25.42 -6.38
CA ARG A 317 -20.91 -25.19 -7.76
C ARG A 317 -20.13 -24.01 -8.37
N PRO A 318 -19.68 -24.11 -9.62
CA PRO A 318 -18.96 -23.01 -10.26
C PRO A 318 -19.84 -21.76 -10.35
N PRO A 319 -19.36 -20.58 -9.89
CA PRO A 319 -20.12 -19.35 -9.96
C PRO A 319 -20.39 -18.89 -11.39
N ARG A 320 -21.49 -18.13 -11.55
CA ARG A 320 -21.76 -17.37 -12.78
C ARG A 320 -20.60 -16.41 -13.04
N GLY A 321 -20.14 -16.28 -14.28
CA GLY A 321 -19.06 -15.34 -14.60
C GLY A 321 -17.68 -15.74 -14.07
N LYS A 322 -17.35 -17.04 -14.01
CA LYS A 322 -16.05 -17.60 -13.55
C LYS A 322 -14.78 -16.91 -14.07
N ASN A 323 -14.82 -16.35 -15.28
CA ASN A 323 -13.68 -15.61 -15.85
C ASN A 323 -13.41 -14.31 -15.07
N PHE A 324 -14.46 -13.54 -14.74
CA PHE A 324 -14.33 -12.27 -14.05
C PHE A 324 -13.90 -12.45 -12.60
N LEU A 325 -14.48 -13.41 -11.89
CA LEU A 325 -14.10 -13.69 -10.50
C LEU A 325 -12.63 -14.09 -10.39
N ALA A 326 -12.16 -15.01 -11.24
CA ALA A 326 -10.75 -15.41 -11.26
C ALA A 326 -9.81 -14.24 -11.63
N ALA A 327 -10.23 -13.36 -12.55
CA ALA A 327 -9.46 -12.17 -12.92
C ALA A 327 -9.38 -11.13 -11.79
N LEU A 328 -10.49 -10.91 -11.07
CA LEU A 328 -10.55 -10.00 -9.93
C LEU A 328 -9.74 -10.50 -8.75
N ILE A 329 -9.85 -11.78 -8.39
CA ILE A 329 -9.04 -12.36 -7.30
C ILE A 329 -7.54 -12.30 -7.65
N GLY A 330 -7.17 -12.63 -8.89
CA GLY A 330 -5.78 -12.48 -9.34
C GLY A 330 -5.26 -11.05 -9.24
N SER A 331 -6.07 -10.08 -9.68
CA SER A 331 -5.74 -8.65 -9.59
C SER A 331 -5.66 -8.18 -8.13
N GLY A 332 -6.54 -8.68 -7.26
CA GLY A 332 -6.53 -8.40 -5.83
C GLY A 332 -5.25 -8.85 -5.15
N ILE A 333 -4.82 -10.09 -5.41
CA ILE A 333 -3.54 -10.62 -4.92
C ILE A 333 -2.35 -9.79 -5.43
N GLN A 334 -2.40 -9.35 -6.70
CA GLN A 334 -1.36 -8.49 -7.28
C GLN A 334 -1.20 -7.17 -6.52
N ILE A 335 -2.33 -6.50 -6.28
CA ILE A 335 -2.38 -5.19 -5.61
C ILE A 335 -2.03 -5.37 -4.13
N PHE A 336 -2.54 -6.42 -3.48
CA PHE A 336 -2.25 -6.75 -2.09
C PHE A 336 -0.75 -6.92 -1.84
N LEU A 337 -0.08 -7.77 -2.63
CA LEU A 337 1.36 -8.01 -2.48
C LEU A 337 2.18 -6.76 -2.80
N MET A 338 1.78 -5.99 -3.83
CA MET A 338 2.42 -4.72 -4.15
C MET A 338 2.30 -3.73 -2.98
N SER A 339 1.10 -3.54 -2.44
CA SER A 339 0.84 -2.64 -1.31
C SER A 339 1.59 -3.09 -0.06
N LEU A 340 1.59 -4.38 0.28
CA LEU A 340 2.31 -4.92 1.42
C LEU A 340 3.81 -4.64 1.32
N ILE A 341 4.42 -4.93 0.17
CA ILE A 341 5.87 -4.72 -0.03
C ILE A 341 6.21 -3.23 0.02
N VAL A 342 5.40 -2.36 -0.61
CA VAL A 342 5.61 -0.90 -0.58
C VAL A 342 5.49 -0.35 0.84
N ILE A 343 4.50 -0.78 1.61
CA ILE A 343 4.30 -0.34 2.99
C ILE A 343 5.44 -0.83 3.89
N VAL A 344 5.90 -2.08 3.74
CA VAL A 344 7.04 -2.61 4.51
C VAL A 344 8.32 -1.82 4.22
N PHE A 345 8.63 -1.57 2.95
CA PHE A 345 9.79 -0.74 2.60
C PHE A 345 9.63 0.73 3.02
N GLY A 346 8.41 1.25 3.05
CA GLY A 346 8.10 2.55 3.65
C GLY A 346 8.33 2.58 5.15
N ALA A 347 7.90 1.54 5.88
CA ALA A 347 8.06 1.41 7.33
C ALA A 347 9.52 1.22 7.75
N LEU A 348 10.33 0.56 6.92
CA LEU A 348 11.79 0.46 7.10
C LEU A 348 12.54 1.78 6.79
N GLY A 349 11.84 2.82 6.34
CA GLY A 349 12.43 4.11 5.98
C GLY A 349 13.16 4.14 4.63
N MET A 350 13.14 3.04 3.87
CA MET A 350 13.81 2.94 2.57
C MET A 350 13.08 3.72 1.46
N LEU A 351 11.75 3.86 1.58
CA LEU A 351 10.90 4.65 0.67
C LEU A 351 10.39 5.93 1.35
N SER A 352 11.31 6.67 1.96
CA SER A 352 10.99 7.94 2.61
C SER A 352 10.55 9.01 1.59
N PRO A 353 9.66 9.96 1.98
CA PRO A 353 9.27 11.10 1.14
C PRO A 353 10.44 11.96 0.66
N SER A 354 11.62 11.85 1.31
CA SER A 354 12.86 12.51 0.90
C SER A 354 13.36 12.03 -0.47
N SER A 355 13.04 10.80 -0.87
CA SER A 355 13.30 10.26 -2.20
C SER A 355 12.12 10.55 -3.14
N ARG A 356 12.15 11.73 -3.77
CA ARG A 356 11.03 12.24 -4.57
C ARG A 356 10.66 11.30 -5.71
N GLY A 357 9.37 10.95 -5.81
CA GLY A 357 8.86 10.05 -6.85
C GLY A 357 9.30 8.59 -6.72
N ALA A 358 10.16 8.22 -5.78
CA ALA A 358 10.64 6.86 -5.61
C ALA A 358 9.52 5.90 -5.21
N LEU A 359 8.64 6.31 -4.28
CA LEU A 359 7.49 5.50 -3.86
C LEU A 359 6.59 5.12 -5.04
N ILE A 360 6.20 6.10 -5.87
CA ILE A 360 5.34 5.85 -7.04
C ILE A 360 6.06 4.96 -8.06
N THR A 361 7.35 5.21 -8.30
CA THR A 361 8.17 4.42 -9.22
C THR A 361 8.28 2.97 -8.75
N ALA A 362 8.60 2.75 -7.46
CA ALA A 362 8.70 1.44 -6.84
C ALA A 362 7.36 0.70 -6.89
N ALA A 363 6.25 1.37 -6.56
CA ALA A 363 4.91 0.79 -6.65
C ALA A 363 4.57 0.34 -8.09
N CYS A 364 4.89 1.15 -9.10
CA CYS A 364 4.66 0.77 -10.51
C CYS A 364 5.47 -0.46 -10.92
N PHE A 365 6.77 -0.51 -10.59
CA PHE A 365 7.61 -1.66 -10.93
C PHE A 365 7.19 -2.91 -10.16
N LEU A 366 6.96 -2.79 -8.85
CA LEU A 366 6.46 -3.90 -8.03
C LEU A 366 5.14 -4.45 -8.56
N TYR A 367 4.20 -3.58 -8.95
CA TYR A 367 2.94 -4.00 -9.57
C TYR A 367 3.18 -4.84 -10.83
N VAL A 368 4.10 -4.44 -11.71
CA VAL A 368 4.43 -5.19 -12.94
C VAL A 368 4.99 -6.57 -12.62
N PHE A 369 5.92 -6.68 -11.66
CA PHE A 369 6.52 -7.97 -11.28
C PHE A 369 5.54 -8.90 -10.55
N MET A 370 4.66 -8.36 -9.71
CA MET A 370 3.61 -9.14 -9.03
C MET A 370 2.59 -9.74 -10.01
N GLY A 371 2.58 -9.32 -11.28
CA GLY A 371 1.74 -9.90 -12.33
C GLY A 371 1.92 -11.41 -12.51
N LEU A 372 3.13 -11.95 -12.29
CA LEU A 372 3.38 -13.40 -12.34
C LEU A 372 2.59 -14.15 -11.26
N ILE A 373 2.59 -13.62 -10.04
CA ILE A 373 1.88 -14.21 -8.89
C ILE A 373 0.36 -14.10 -9.10
N ALA A 374 -0.10 -12.94 -9.58
CA ALA A 374 -1.48 -12.69 -9.96
C ALA A 374 -2.00 -13.73 -10.96
N GLY A 375 -1.23 -13.94 -12.03
CA GLY A 375 -1.51 -14.95 -13.05
C GLY A 375 -1.58 -16.36 -12.45
N PHE A 376 -0.61 -16.74 -11.61
CA PHE A 376 -0.54 -18.06 -10.99
C PHE A 376 -1.79 -18.39 -10.16
N TYR A 377 -2.19 -17.49 -9.24
CA TYR A 377 -3.38 -17.71 -8.42
C TYR A 377 -4.67 -17.65 -9.23
N ALA A 378 -4.79 -16.70 -10.17
CA ALA A 378 -5.94 -16.64 -11.08
C ALA A 378 -6.10 -17.93 -11.90
N GLY A 379 -5.01 -18.47 -12.43
CA GLY A 379 -5.00 -19.70 -13.22
C GLY A 379 -5.41 -20.92 -12.40
N ARG A 380 -4.93 -21.03 -11.16
CA ARG A 380 -5.27 -22.15 -10.26
C ARG A 380 -6.73 -22.10 -9.81
N ILE A 381 -7.23 -20.92 -9.44
CA ILE A 381 -8.66 -20.71 -9.09
C ILE A 381 -9.55 -20.96 -10.32
N TYR A 382 -9.14 -20.48 -11.50
CA TYR A 382 -9.90 -20.69 -12.73
C TYR A 382 -10.08 -22.17 -13.08
N LYS A 383 -9.03 -22.98 -12.86
CA LYS A 383 -9.11 -24.43 -13.01
C LYS A 383 -10.01 -25.08 -11.96
N THR A 384 -9.93 -24.62 -10.71
CA THR A 384 -10.79 -25.06 -9.60
C THR A 384 -12.28 -24.87 -9.92
N ILE A 385 -12.62 -23.75 -10.57
CA ILE A 385 -14.00 -23.43 -10.97
C ILE A 385 -14.39 -24.10 -12.30
N LYS A 386 -13.62 -25.10 -12.77
CA LYS A 386 -13.87 -25.85 -14.02
C LYS A 386 -13.97 -24.91 -15.24
N GLY A 387 -13.02 -23.99 -15.34
CA GLY A 387 -12.85 -23.07 -16.47
C GLY A 387 -12.32 -23.75 -17.74
N SER A 388 -12.99 -23.53 -18.88
CA SER A 388 -12.60 -24.11 -20.18
C SER A 388 -11.67 -23.22 -21.01
N ASN A 389 -11.91 -21.90 -21.01
CA ASN A 389 -11.24 -20.94 -21.89
C ASN A 389 -10.14 -20.17 -21.17
N TRP A 390 -9.05 -20.87 -20.79
CA TRP A 390 -7.97 -20.31 -19.98
C TRP A 390 -7.28 -19.10 -20.62
N LYS A 391 -7.10 -19.08 -21.95
CA LYS A 391 -6.47 -17.96 -22.67
C LYS A 391 -7.24 -16.64 -22.53
N ARG A 392 -8.57 -16.70 -22.62
CA ARG A 392 -9.43 -15.52 -22.50
C ARG A 392 -9.41 -14.98 -21.07
N THR A 393 -9.39 -15.87 -20.07
CA THR A 393 -9.28 -15.45 -18.66
C THR A 393 -7.90 -14.89 -18.36
N ALA A 394 -6.82 -15.47 -18.86
CA ALA A 394 -5.47 -14.93 -18.69
C ALA A 394 -5.36 -13.51 -19.26
N ALA A 395 -5.87 -13.28 -20.47
CA ALA A 395 -5.93 -11.94 -21.06
C ALA A 395 -6.79 -10.99 -20.22
N LEU A 396 -7.95 -11.45 -19.73
CA LEU A 396 -8.83 -10.66 -18.86
C LEU A 396 -8.16 -10.27 -17.55
N THR A 397 -7.45 -11.19 -16.87
CA THR A 397 -6.67 -10.89 -15.66
C THR A 397 -5.61 -9.83 -15.92
N ALA A 398 -4.92 -9.91 -17.06
CA ALA A 398 -3.89 -8.95 -17.44
C ALA A 398 -4.43 -7.56 -17.82
N THR A 399 -5.71 -7.44 -18.23
CA THR A 399 -6.26 -6.19 -18.75
C THR A 399 -7.33 -5.53 -17.89
N LEU A 400 -8.03 -6.26 -17.02
CA LEU A 400 -9.21 -5.75 -16.33
C LEU A 400 -8.90 -4.56 -15.42
N TYR A 401 -8.05 -4.76 -14.40
CA TYR A 401 -7.67 -3.69 -13.48
C TYR A 401 -6.83 -2.58 -14.16
N PRO A 402 -5.69 -2.88 -14.81
CA PRO A 402 -4.87 -1.83 -15.42
C PRO A 402 -5.58 -1.11 -16.57
N GLY A 403 -6.50 -1.78 -17.28
CA GLY A 403 -7.33 -1.15 -18.30
C GLY A 403 -8.31 -0.13 -17.73
N ILE A 404 -8.93 -0.40 -16.58
CA ILE A 404 -9.80 0.57 -15.89
C ILE A 404 -8.98 1.78 -15.42
N VAL A 405 -7.84 1.54 -14.76
CA VAL A 405 -6.94 2.60 -14.28
C VAL A 405 -6.43 3.45 -15.43
N PHE A 406 -5.95 2.82 -16.51
CA PHE A 406 -5.43 3.53 -17.68
C PHE A 406 -6.54 4.30 -18.41
N SER A 407 -7.74 3.75 -18.56
CA SER A 407 -8.86 4.42 -19.24
C SER A 407 -9.33 5.65 -18.49
N ILE A 408 -9.53 5.54 -17.16
CA ILE A 408 -9.92 6.67 -16.32
C ILE A 408 -8.79 7.70 -16.25
N GLY A 409 -7.55 7.25 -16.02
CA GLY A 409 -6.39 8.14 -16.02
C GLY A 409 -6.20 8.88 -17.34
N PHE A 410 -6.38 8.20 -18.48
CA PHE A 410 -6.31 8.82 -19.81
C PHE A 410 -7.42 9.85 -20.03
N PHE A 411 -8.65 9.51 -19.65
CA PHE A 411 -9.79 10.42 -19.73
C PHE A 411 -9.57 11.68 -18.87
N LEU A 412 -9.14 11.52 -17.61
CA LEU A 412 -8.82 12.63 -16.74
C LEU A 412 -7.65 13.48 -17.28
N ASN A 413 -6.62 12.84 -17.83
CA ASN A 413 -5.46 13.52 -18.41
C ASN A 413 -5.83 14.46 -19.57
N PHE A 414 -6.85 14.12 -20.37
CA PHE A 414 -7.35 14.99 -21.44
C PHE A 414 -7.79 16.36 -20.92
N PHE A 415 -8.48 16.40 -19.77
CA PHE A 415 -8.92 17.67 -19.17
C PHE A 415 -7.78 18.46 -18.53
N ILE A 416 -6.81 17.76 -17.92
CA ILE A 416 -5.60 18.40 -17.37
C ILE A 416 -4.80 19.05 -18.50
N TRP A 417 -4.67 18.36 -19.64
CA TRP A 417 -3.99 18.88 -20.83
C TRP A 417 -4.71 20.10 -21.41
N GLY A 418 -6.05 20.07 -21.47
CA GLY A 418 -6.86 21.22 -21.89
C GLY A 418 -6.67 22.48 -21.04
N LYS A 419 -6.23 22.34 -19.77
CA LYS A 419 -5.90 23.47 -18.87
C LYS A 419 -4.43 23.89 -18.90
N ARG A 420 -3.58 23.27 -19.72
CA ARG A 420 -2.12 23.49 -19.75
C ARG A 420 -1.47 23.35 -18.36
N SER A 421 -1.98 22.42 -17.56
CA SER A 421 -1.44 22.15 -16.22
C SER A 421 -0.19 21.26 -16.31
N SER A 422 0.79 21.54 -15.46
CA SER A 422 2.03 20.74 -15.32
C SER A 422 1.79 19.30 -14.89
N GLY A 423 0.63 19.05 -14.26
CA GLY A 423 0.16 17.72 -13.86
C GLY A 423 -0.27 16.86 -15.04
N ALA A 424 -0.35 17.42 -16.25
CA ALA A 424 -0.63 16.63 -17.45
C ALA A 424 0.53 15.66 -17.67
N VAL A 425 0.19 14.37 -17.70
CA VAL A 425 1.14 13.31 -18.05
C VAL A 425 1.44 13.43 -19.54
N PRO A 426 2.72 13.63 -19.94
CA PRO A 426 3.10 13.74 -21.33
C PRO A 426 2.70 12.51 -22.15
N PHE A 427 2.38 12.70 -23.42
CA PHE A 427 2.01 11.58 -24.30
C PHE A 427 3.10 10.49 -24.34
N THR A 428 4.38 10.88 -24.29
CA THR A 428 5.52 9.96 -24.29
C THR A 428 5.55 9.06 -23.06
N THR A 429 5.23 9.58 -21.87
CA THR A 429 5.19 8.75 -20.65
C THR A 429 3.93 7.90 -20.60
N MET A 430 2.79 8.36 -21.12
CA MET A 430 1.61 7.51 -21.28
C MET A 430 1.89 6.33 -22.21
N LEU A 431 2.57 6.57 -23.33
CA LEU A 431 3.01 5.51 -24.25
C LEU A 431 4.00 4.56 -23.55
N SER A 432 4.93 5.09 -22.77
CA SER A 432 5.90 4.28 -22.01
C SER A 432 5.20 3.37 -20.98
N ILE A 433 4.20 3.88 -20.26
CA ILE A 433 3.37 3.10 -19.32
C ILE A 433 2.56 2.04 -20.07
N LEU A 434 2.00 2.37 -21.24
CA LEU A 434 1.28 1.42 -22.09
C LEU A 434 2.20 0.30 -22.59
N VAL A 435 3.43 0.61 -23.00
CA VAL A 435 4.45 -0.36 -23.41
C VAL A 435 4.89 -1.21 -22.22
N MET A 436 5.07 -0.63 -21.04
CA MET A 436 5.38 -1.38 -19.82
C MET A 436 4.23 -2.34 -19.43
N TRP A 437 2.99 -1.90 -19.58
CA TRP A 437 1.81 -2.74 -19.32
C TRP A 437 1.66 -3.87 -20.33
N LEU A 438 1.62 -3.57 -21.64
CA LEU A 438 1.39 -4.58 -22.68
C LEU A 438 2.63 -5.41 -23.02
N GLY A 439 3.82 -4.84 -22.88
CA GLY A 439 5.10 -5.47 -23.22
C GLY A 439 5.71 -6.30 -22.09
N ILE A 440 5.48 -5.94 -20.82
CA ILE A 440 6.07 -6.64 -19.67
C ILE A 440 4.97 -7.28 -18.81
N SER A 441 4.07 -6.48 -18.24
CA SER A 441 3.07 -6.97 -17.27
C SER A 441 2.13 -8.03 -17.89
N PHE A 442 1.60 -7.77 -19.10
CA PHE A 442 0.67 -8.67 -19.76
C PHE A 442 1.28 -10.07 -20.04
N PRO A 443 2.48 -10.19 -20.64
CA PRO A 443 3.17 -11.48 -20.76
C PRO A 443 3.44 -12.16 -19.42
N LEU A 444 3.88 -11.41 -18.39
CA LEU A 444 4.16 -11.97 -17.06
C LEU A 444 2.90 -12.60 -16.44
N VAL A 445 1.75 -11.92 -16.54
CA VAL A 445 0.47 -12.46 -16.07
C VAL A 445 0.08 -13.71 -16.84
N CYS A 446 0.20 -13.71 -18.17
CA CYS A 446 -0.09 -14.89 -18.99
C CYS A 446 0.82 -16.08 -18.66
N PHE A 447 2.09 -15.82 -18.40
CA PHE A 447 3.08 -16.82 -18.01
C PHE A 447 2.79 -17.42 -16.64
N GLY A 448 2.49 -16.56 -15.64
CA GLY A 448 2.01 -16.99 -14.33
C GLY A 448 0.74 -17.84 -14.44
N PHE A 449 -0.22 -17.40 -15.26
CA PHE A 449 -1.48 -18.11 -15.49
C PHE A 449 -1.27 -19.49 -16.10
N TYR A 450 -0.34 -19.62 -17.04
CA TYR A 450 0.01 -20.90 -17.64
C TYR A 450 0.50 -21.91 -16.59
N PHE A 451 1.39 -21.50 -15.67
CA PHE A 451 1.83 -22.39 -14.58
C PHE A 451 0.73 -22.66 -13.55
N GLY A 452 -0.05 -21.64 -13.18
CA GLY A 452 -1.19 -21.78 -12.28
C GLY A 452 -2.21 -22.79 -12.78
N TYR A 453 -2.55 -22.74 -14.07
CA TYR A 453 -3.48 -23.68 -14.71
C TYR A 453 -2.90 -25.10 -14.84
N ARG A 454 -1.59 -25.28 -14.85
CA ARG A 454 -0.97 -26.61 -14.85
C ARG A 454 -0.94 -27.24 -13.45
N LYS A 455 -0.93 -26.44 -12.38
CA LYS A 455 -1.03 -26.94 -11.01
C LYS A 455 -2.38 -27.63 -10.78
N GLN A 456 -2.45 -28.52 -9.79
CA GLN A 456 -3.71 -29.15 -9.42
C GLN A 456 -4.70 -28.11 -8.89
N PRO A 457 -6.00 -28.22 -9.23
CA PRO A 457 -7.04 -27.35 -8.69
C PRO A 457 -7.09 -27.47 -7.16
N TYR A 458 -7.72 -26.49 -6.49
CA TYR A 458 -8.10 -26.68 -5.11
C TYR A 458 -9.23 -27.69 -5.10
N ASP A 459 -9.01 -28.79 -4.40
CA ASP A 459 -10.03 -29.81 -4.37
C ASP A 459 -11.20 -29.38 -3.47
N GLN A 460 -12.35 -29.99 -3.75
CA GLN A 460 -13.62 -29.68 -3.12
C GLN A 460 -14.02 -30.88 -2.24
N PRO A 461 -14.51 -30.65 -1.01
CA PRO A 461 -14.69 -31.71 -0.01
C PRO A 461 -15.87 -32.60 -0.37
N VAL A 462 -16.78 -32.07 -1.19
CA VAL A 462 -18.02 -32.71 -1.60
C VAL A 462 -18.17 -32.52 -3.10
N ARG A 463 -18.67 -33.55 -3.78
CA ARG A 463 -19.06 -33.44 -5.20
C ARG A 463 -20.39 -32.71 -5.32
N THR A 464 -20.51 -31.89 -6.34
CA THR A 464 -21.75 -31.14 -6.59
C THR A 464 -22.84 -32.03 -7.17
N ASN A 465 -24.08 -31.88 -6.69
CA ASN A 465 -25.26 -32.53 -7.25
C ASN A 465 -25.50 -32.09 -8.70
N GLN A 466 -26.13 -32.97 -9.50
CA GLN A 466 -26.38 -32.67 -10.92
C GLN A 466 -27.42 -31.56 -11.09
N ILE A 467 -28.49 -31.62 -10.31
CA ILE A 467 -29.59 -30.65 -10.34
C ILE A 467 -29.37 -29.63 -9.22
N PRO A 468 -29.37 -28.31 -9.51
CA PRO A 468 -29.25 -27.28 -8.48
C PRO A 468 -30.52 -27.23 -7.64
N ARG A 469 -30.37 -27.17 -6.31
CA ARG A 469 -31.48 -26.90 -5.40
C ARG A 469 -32.02 -25.47 -5.59
N GLN A 470 -33.32 -25.29 -5.38
CA GLN A 470 -33.95 -23.98 -5.33
C GLN A 470 -33.59 -23.27 -4.02
N VAL A 471 -33.09 -22.03 -4.12
CA VAL A 471 -32.76 -21.21 -2.95
C VAL A 471 -34.05 -20.59 -2.40
N PRO A 472 -34.33 -20.73 -1.09
CA PRO A 472 -35.51 -20.11 -0.47
C PRO A 472 -35.40 -18.59 -0.42
N GLU A 473 -36.54 -17.91 -0.22
CA GLU A 473 -36.55 -16.46 -0.03
C GLU A 473 -35.75 -16.08 1.22
N GLN A 474 -34.74 -15.22 1.03
CA GLN A 474 -33.84 -14.79 2.09
C GLN A 474 -34.50 -13.74 2.98
N GLN A 475 -34.14 -13.75 4.26
CA GLN A 475 -34.57 -12.72 5.21
C GLN A 475 -34.03 -11.35 4.79
N TRP A 476 -34.76 -10.27 5.14
CA TRP A 476 -34.48 -8.91 4.66
C TRP A 476 -33.03 -8.44 4.90
N PHE A 477 -32.42 -8.80 6.05
CA PHE A 477 -31.05 -8.41 6.39
C PHE A 477 -29.97 -9.19 5.62
N LEU A 478 -30.30 -10.37 5.08
CA LEU A 478 -29.43 -11.15 4.18
C LEU A 478 -29.54 -10.70 2.73
N HIS A 479 -30.33 -9.66 2.44
CA HIS A 479 -30.42 -9.13 1.10
C HIS A 479 -29.03 -8.66 0.60
N PRO A 480 -28.64 -8.97 -0.66
CA PRO A 480 -27.35 -8.63 -1.28
C PRO A 480 -26.73 -7.28 -0.89
N VAL A 481 -27.54 -6.23 -1.00
CA VAL A 481 -27.08 -4.84 -0.83
C VAL A 481 -26.92 -4.54 0.65
N LEU A 482 -27.91 -4.91 1.46
CA LEU A 482 -27.94 -4.58 2.87
C LEU A 482 -26.85 -5.34 3.64
N SER A 483 -26.67 -6.63 3.37
CA SER A 483 -25.60 -7.44 3.96
C SER A 483 -24.20 -6.90 3.65
N THR A 484 -23.97 -6.46 2.41
CA THR A 484 -22.69 -5.85 1.99
C THR A 484 -22.44 -4.53 2.70
N LEU A 485 -23.47 -3.68 2.84
CA LEU A 485 -23.35 -2.42 3.58
C LEU A 485 -23.06 -2.69 5.06
N MET A 486 -23.82 -3.58 5.71
CA MET A 486 -23.58 -3.92 7.11
C MET A 486 -22.18 -4.51 7.35
N ALA A 487 -21.69 -5.35 6.45
CA ALA A 487 -20.35 -5.91 6.48
C ALA A 487 -19.24 -4.83 6.42
N GLY A 488 -19.47 -3.77 5.64
CA GLY A 488 -18.48 -2.71 5.42
C GLY A 488 -18.27 -1.73 6.58
N VAL A 489 -19.22 -1.63 7.52
CA VAL A 489 -19.18 -0.61 8.60
C VAL A 489 -17.98 -0.80 9.53
N LEU A 490 -17.70 -2.04 9.93
CA LEU A 490 -16.68 -2.32 10.96
C LEU A 490 -15.25 -2.15 10.44
N PRO A 491 -14.87 -2.67 9.25
CA PRO A 491 -13.53 -2.42 8.70
C PRO A 491 -13.33 -0.95 8.36
N PHE A 492 -14.39 -0.24 7.95
CA PHE A 492 -14.34 1.20 7.74
C PHE A 492 -14.07 1.95 9.06
N GLY A 493 -14.76 1.59 10.14
CA GLY A 493 -14.51 2.17 11.47
C GLY A 493 -13.07 1.99 11.94
N ALA A 494 -12.49 0.81 11.70
CA ALA A 494 -11.10 0.49 12.05
C ALA A 494 -10.03 1.28 11.26
N MET A 495 -10.39 1.84 10.10
CA MET A 495 -9.45 2.60 9.26
C MET A 495 -9.74 4.10 9.19
N PHE A 496 -10.86 4.56 9.77
CA PHE A 496 -11.42 5.90 9.53
C PHE A 496 -10.45 7.04 9.84
N ILE A 497 -9.72 6.97 10.95
CA ILE A 497 -8.78 8.03 11.35
C ILE A 497 -7.57 8.07 10.42
N GLU A 498 -6.97 6.93 10.08
CA GLU A 498 -5.87 6.90 9.11
C GLU A 498 -6.32 7.35 7.72
N LEU A 499 -7.55 7.00 7.33
CA LEU A 499 -8.14 7.46 6.08
C LEU A 499 -8.19 9.00 6.02
N PHE A 500 -8.54 9.67 7.11
CA PHE A 500 -8.52 11.14 7.20
C PHE A 500 -7.12 11.70 6.92
N PHE A 501 -6.09 11.14 7.56
CA PHE A 501 -4.70 11.60 7.36
C PHE A 501 -4.19 11.31 5.94
N ILE A 502 -4.56 10.16 5.35
CA ILE A 502 -4.24 9.85 3.96
C ILE A 502 -4.90 10.86 3.01
N PHE A 503 -6.17 11.21 3.24
CA PHE A 503 -6.88 12.20 2.43
C PHE A 503 -6.27 13.60 2.56
N SER A 504 -5.93 14.03 3.77
CA SER A 504 -5.22 15.31 3.98
C SER A 504 -3.83 15.32 3.33
N ALA A 505 -3.08 14.22 3.37
CA ALA A 505 -1.80 14.15 2.68
C ALA A 505 -1.94 14.27 1.15
N ILE A 506 -2.89 13.56 0.54
CA ILE A 506 -3.08 13.54 -0.91
C ILE A 506 -3.65 14.88 -1.41
N TRP A 507 -4.65 15.44 -0.72
CA TRP A 507 -5.41 16.60 -1.22
C TRP A 507 -4.96 17.93 -0.61
N GLU A 508 -4.45 17.99 0.62
CA GLU A 508 -3.96 19.25 1.21
C GLU A 508 -2.45 19.48 0.96
N ASN A 509 -1.82 18.61 0.16
CA ASN A 509 -0.40 18.68 -0.23
C ASN A 509 0.57 18.65 0.98
N GLN A 510 0.21 17.87 1.99
CA GLN A 510 1.01 17.55 3.19
C GLN A 510 1.81 16.26 2.96
N TYR A 511 2.97 16.08 3.63
CA TYR A 511 3.69 14.81 3.58
C TYR A 511 3.10 13.81 4.58
N TYR A 512 2.79 12.59 4.11
CA TYR A 512 2.53 11.47 5.00
C TYR A 512 3.84 10.73 5.30
N TYR A 513 4.23 10.67 6.57
CA TYR A 513 5.50 10.06 7.00
C TYR A 513 5.31 8.84 7.92
N LEU A 514 4.10 8.62 8.44
CA LEU A 514 3.80 7.59 9.44
C LEU A 514 3.53 6.21 8.82
N PHE A 515 4.45 5.73 7.96
CA PHE A 515 4.32 4.42 7.29
C PHE A 515 4.25 3.24 8.27
N GLY A 516 4.84 3.35 9.46
CA GLY A 516 4.72 2.34 10.51
C GLY A 516 3.29 2.20 11.04
N PHE A 517 2.58 3.30 11.24
CA PHE A 517 1.16 3.28 11.65
C PHE A 517 0.28 2.74 10.53
N LEU A 518 0.55 3.15 9.29
CA LEU A 518 -0.14 2.61 8.10
C LEU A 518 0.02 1.09 7.98
N PHE A 519 1.20 0.54 8.30
CA PHE A 519 1.44 -0.91 8.29
C PHE A 519 0.58 -1.65 9.33
N LEU A 520 0.50 -1.13 10.57
CA LEU A 520 -0.33 -1.74 11.61
C LEU A 520 -1.82 -1.69 11.24
N VAL A 521 -2.30 -0.56 10.73
CA VAL A 521 -3.69 -0.44 10.28
C VAL A 521 -3.98 -1.33 9.06
N PHE A 522 -3.00 -1.51 8.17
CA PHE A 522 -3.12 -2.46 7.06
C PHE A 522 -3.35 -3.90 7.56
N ILE A 523 -2.61 -4.35 8.58
CA ILE A 523 -2.82 -5.67 9.22
C ILE A 523 -4.22 -5.78 9.84
N ILE A 524 -4.64 -4.76 10.58
CA ILE A 524 -5.97 -4.70 11.22
C ILE A 524 -7.08 -4.81 10.17
N ILE A 525 -6.94 -4.14 9.03
CA ILE A 525 -7.90 -4.21 7.91
C ILE A 525 -7.97 -5.64 7.35
N ILE A 526 -6.83 -6.32 7.15
CA ILE A 526 -6.80 -7.70 6.64
C ILE A 526 -7.57 -8.62 7.57
N ILE A 527 -7.26 -8.57 8.87
CA ILE A 527 -7.93 -9.40 9.88
C ILE A 527 -9.43 -9.10 9.91
N SER A 528 -9.81 -7.81 9.95
CA SER A 528 -11.22 -7.39 9.96
C SER A 528 -11.98 -7.89 8.73
N CYS A 529 -11.40 -7.75 7.54
CA CYS A 529 -12.03 -8.19 6.28
C CYS A 529 -12.16 -9.71 6.23
N SER A 530 -11.15 -10.45 6.69
CA SER A 530 -11.20 -11.92 6.77
C SER A 530 -12.32 -12.41 7.69
N GLN A 531 -12.45 -11.83 8.89
CA GLN A 531 -13.48 -12.19 9.87
C GLN A 531 -14.88 -11.93 9.33
N ILE A 532 -15.11 -10.78 8.73
CA ILE A 532 -16.44 -10.42 8.21
C ILE A 532 -16.82 -11.27 7.02
N SER A 533 -15.87 -11.59 6.13
CA SER A 533 -16.11 -12.55 5.03
C SER A 533 -16.54 -13.91 5.55
N ILE A 534 -15.91 -14.41 6.62
CA ILE A 534 -16.28 -15.69 7.25
C ILE A 534 -17.69 -15.60 7.85
N VAL A 535 -17.99 -14.55 8.62
CA VAL A 535 -19.30 -14.34 9.25
C VAL A 535 -20.44 -14.26 8.23
N ILE A 536 -20.26 -13.46 7.16
CA ILE A 536 -21.28 -13.30 6.12
C ILE A 536 -21.48 -14.60 5.33
N THR A 537 -20.38 -15.28 4.97
CA THR A 537 -20.45 -16.58 4.30
C THR A 537 -21.19 -17.60 5.16
N TYR A 538 -20.91 -17.62 6.47
CA TYR A 538 -21.59 -18.49 7.41
C TYR A 538 -23.10 -18.21 7.47
N PHE A 539 -23.52 -16.96 7.68
CA PHE A 539 -24.95 -16.61 7.73
C PHE A 539 -25.66 -16.89 6.40
N GLN A 540 -24.99 -16.70 5.27
CA GLN A 540 -25.54 -17.01 3.95
C GLN A 540 -25.78 -18.52 3.78
N LEU A 541 -24.82 -19.35 4.20
CA LEU A 541 -24.97 -20.81 4.16
C LEU A 541 -26.04 -21.30 5.13
N CYS A 542 -26.19 -20.68 6.30
CA CYS A 542 -27.31 -20.93 7.21
C CYS A 542 -28.67 -20.55 6.61
N GLY A 543 -28.71 -19.56 5.73
CA GLY A 543 -29.90 -19.17 4.96
C GLY A 543 -30.20 -20.07 3.75
N GLU A 544 -29.50 -21.20 3.61
CA GLU A 544 -29.61 -22.13 2.47
C GLU A 544 -29.23 -21.54 1.10
N ASP A 545 -28.46 -20.44 1.06
CA ASP A 545 -27.95 -19.87 -0.19
C ASP A 545 -26.50 -20.30 -0.44
N TYR A 546 -26.26 -21.12 -1.48
CA TYR A 546 -24.93 -21.57 -1.87
C TYR A 546 -24.14 -20.57 -2.73
N HIS A 547 -24.70 -19.41 -3.11
CA HIS A 547 -24.03 -18.46 -4.00
C HIS A 547 -22.96 -17.61 -3.28
N TRP A 548 -22.11 -18.23 -2.48
CA TRP A 548 -21.15 -17.54 -1.60
C TRP A 548 -19.95 -16.94 -2.35
N TRP A 549 -19.49 -17.53 -3.46
CA TRP A 549 -18.28 -17.09 -4.18
C TRP A 549 -18.21 -15.58 -4.50
N TRP A 550 -19.30 -15.01 -5.02
CA TRP A 550 -19.37 -13.58 -5.30
C TRP A 550 -19.71 -12.77 -4.06
N ARG A 551 -20.42 -13.37 -3.11
CA ARG A 551 -20.85 -12.69 -1.90
C ARG A 551 -19.72 -12.47 -0.93
N SER A 552 -18.83 -13.45 -0.74
CA SER A 552 -17.61 -13.28 0.06
C SER A 552 -16.74 -12.17 -0.53
N PHE A 553 -16.58 -12.15 -1.86
CA PHE A 553 -15.82 -11.12 -2.56
C PHE A 553 -16.45 -9.71 -2.48
N VAL A 554 -17.78 -9.59 -2.57
CA VAL A 554 -18.45 -8.29 -2.49
C VAL A 554 -18.56 -7.80 -1.05
N ALA A 555 -18.78 -8.70 -0.08
CA ALA A 555 -18.93 -8.36 1.32
C ALA A 555 -17.64 -7.78 1.93
N SER A 556 -16.47 -8.37 1.63
CA SER A 556 -15.17 -7.90 2.15
C SER A 556 -14.82 -6.49 1.72
N GLY A 557 -15.26 -6.05 0.54
CA GLY A 557 -15.07 -4.67 0.10
C GLY A 557 -16.29 -3.79 0.19
N GLY A 558 -17.29 -4.17 0.98
CA GLY A 558 -18.37 -3.25 1.37
C GLY A 558 -17.83 -1.98 2.05
N SER A 559 -16.66 -2.06 2.69
CA SER A 559 -15.94 -0.92 3.28
C SER A 559 -15.56 0.15 2.24
N ALA A 560 -15.32 -0.22 0.98
CA ALA A 560 -15.02 0.73 -0.10
C ALA A 560 -16.19 1.71 -0.38
N PHE A 561 -17.43 1.27 -0.17
CA PHE A 561 -18.59 2.16 -0.28
C PHE A 561 -18.55 3.26 0.79
N TYR A 562 -18.18 2.91 2.02
CA TYR A 562 -18.03 3.90 3.11
C TYR A 562 -16.85 4.84 2.87
N VAL A 563 -15.75 4.35 2.33
CA VAL A 563 -14.63 5.19 1.88
C VAL A 563 -15.11 6.20 0.83
N PHE A 564 -15.93 5.77 -0.14
CA PHE A 564 -16.51 6.68 -1.13
C PHE A 564 -17.49 7.68 -0.51
N ALA A 565 -18.39 7.25 0.37
CA ALA A 565 -19.31 8.15 1.08
C ALA A 565 -18.55 9.18 1.94
N TYR A 566 -17.50 8.75 2.62
CA TYR A 566 -16.61 9.62 3.38
C TYR A 566 -15.91 10.62 2.47
N SER A 567 -15.47 10.22 1.28
CA SER A 567 -14.86 11.15 0.33
C SER A 567 -15.82 12.27 -0.10
N ILE A 568 -17.12 12.00 -0.21
CA ILE A 568 -18.13 13.02 -0.49
C ILE A 568 -18.25 13.96 0.71
N PHE A 569 -18.31 13.42 1.92
CA PHE A 569 -18.33 14.22 3.15
C PHE A 569 -17.07 15.10 3.29
N TYR A 570 -15.89 14.53 3.04
CA TYR A 570 -14.61 15.24 3.08
C TYR A 570 -14.57 16.38 2.05
N PHE A 571 -15.11 16.15 0.85
CA PHE A 571 -15.22 17.17 -0.19
C PHE A 571 -16.02 18.39 0.28
N PHE A 572 -17.16 18.19 0.95
CA PHE A 572 -18.01 19.32 1.38
C PHE A 572 -17.53 19.99 2.67
N THR A 573 -16.77 19.30 3.53
CA THR A 573 -16.40 19.81 4.86
C THR A 573 -14.98 20.34 4.97
N LYS A 574 -14.05 19.83 4.15
CA LYS A 574 -12.63 20.17 4.23
C LYS A 574 -12.10 20.84 2.96
N LEU A 575 -12.61 20.46 1.78
CA LEU A 575 -12.07 20.93 0.51
C LEU A 575 -12.81 22.17 -0.03
N ASP A 576 -12.10 23.29 -0.11
CA ASP A 576 -12.58 24.53 -0.74
C ASP A 576 -12.35 24.54 -2.27
N ILE A 577 -12.75 23.47 -2.98
CA ILE A 577 -12.55 23.36 -4.42
C ILE A 577 -13.65 24.14 -5.17
N THR A 578 -13.23 25.06 -6.05
CA THR A 578 -14.15 25.99 -6.74
C THR A 578 -14.37 25.71 -8.23
N GLU A 579 -13.53 24.91 -8.88
CA GLU A 579 -13.60 24.69 -10.33
C GLU A 579 -14.08 23.28 -10.70
N VAL A 580 -14.82 23.17 -11.81
CA VAL A 580 -15.43 21.92 -12.28
C VAL A 580 -14.39 20.83 -12.61
N ILE A 581 -13.27 21.19 -13.25
CA ILE A 581 -12.25 20.19 -13.64
C ILE A 581 -11.58 19.56 -12.41
N PRO A 582 -11.11 20.33 -11.41
CA PRO A 582 -10.65 19.78 -10.15
C PRO A 582 -11.66 18.89 -9.43
N ILE A 583 -12.95 19.25 -9.44
CA ILE A 583 -14.02 18.42 -8.87
C ILE A 583 -14.07 17.07 -9.58
N MET A 584 -14.04 17.07 -10.91
CA MET A 584 -14.02 15.84 -11.70
C MET A 584 -12.75 15.01 -11.46
N LEU A 585 -11.58 15.64 -11.31
CA LEU A 585 -10.33 14.96 -10.96
C LEU A 585 -10.40 14.32 -9.58
N TYR A 586 -10.94 15.04 -8.59
CA TYR A 586 -11.14 14.55 -7.24
C TYR A 586 -11.98 13.27 -7.24
N PHE A 587 -13.19 13.32 -7.84
CA PHE A 587 -14.06 12.15 -7.89
C PHE A 587 -13.51 11.02 -8.76
N GLY A 588 -12.81 11.34 -9.85
CA GLY A 588 -12.18 10.34 -10.72
C GLY A 588 -11.06 9.56 -10.04
N TYR A 589 -10.13 10.24 -9.37
CA TYR A 589 -9.05 9.58 -8.62
C TYR A 589 -9.59 8.87 -7.37
N THR A 590 -10.56 9.46 -6.67
CA THR A 590 -11.19 8.85 -5.51
C THR A 590 -11.93 7.57 -5.88
N PHE A 591 -12.61 7.53 -7.04
CA PHE A 591 -13.21 6.32 -7.57
C PHE A 591 -12.15 5.23 -7.81
N LEU A 592 -10.98 5.57 -8.37
CA LEU A 592 -9.87 4.63 -8.53
C LEU A 592 -9.33 4.11 -7.20
N ILE A 593 -9.22 4.98 -6.18
CA ILE A 593 -8.83 4.60 -4.81
C ILE A 593 -9.82 3.60 -4.23
N CYS A 594 -11.13 3.89 -4.31
CA CYS A 594 -12.18 3.01 -3.80
C CYS A 594 -12.20 1.67 -4.55
N PHE A 595 -12.05 1.69 -5.87
CA PHE A 595 -12.00 0.48 -6.68
C PHE A 595 -10.79 -0.40 -6.34
N THR A 596 -9.61 0.22 -6.16
CA THR A 596 -8.39 -0.48 -5.74
C THR A 596 -8.53 -1.06 -4.34
N PHE A 597 -9.12 -0.29 -3.42
CA PHE A 597 -9.37 -0.74 -2.05
C PHE A 597 -10.35 -1.92 -2.01
N TRP A 598 -11.42 -1.89 -2.80
CA TRP A 598 -12.34 -3.04 -2.93
C TRP A 598 -11.61 -4.30 -3.40
N THR A 599 -10.74 -4.19 -4.40
CA THR A 599 -10.01 -5.36 -4.90
C THR A 599 -8.96 -5.92 -3.92
N LEU A 600 -8.52 -5.14 -2.92
CA LEU A 600 -7.39 -5.48 -2.05
C LEU A 600 -7.76 -6.39 -0.85
N THR A 601 -9.00 -6.36 -0.36
CA THR A 601 -9.36 -6.87 0.98
C THR A 601 -9.66 -8.39 1.07
N ASP A 602 -8.87 -9.27 0.42
CA ASP A 602 -9.15 -10.73 0.32
C ASP A 602 -7.89 -11.64 0.49
N MET A 603 -7.72 -12.48 1.58
CA MET A 603 -6.90 -13.77 1.73
C MET A 603 -6.69 -14.39 3.19
N SER A 604 -6.34 -15.72 3.38
CA SER A 604 -5.87 -16.48 4.63
C SER A 604 -4.94 -17.78 4.45
N ALA A 605 -4.20 -18.39 5.47
CA ALA A 605 -3.17 -19.54 5.41
C ALA A 605 -2.91 -20.49 6.71
N ALA A 606 -2.05 -21.61 6.72
CA ALA A 606 -1.82 -22.69 7.83
C ALA A 606 -0.46 -23.57 8.00
N ALA A 607 -0.09 -24.26 9.17
CA ALA A 607 1.16 -25.10 9.51
C ALA A 607 1.20 -26.14 10.75
N GLY A 608 2.28 -26.97 11.02
CA GLY A 608 2.43 -28.02 12.12
C GLY A 608 3.85 -28.68 12.48
N PHE A 609 3.98 -29.72 13.36
CA PHE A 609 5.27 -30.33 13.92
C PHE A 609 5.40 -31.88 13.82
N ILE A 610 6.64 -32.41 13.79
CA ILE A 610 7.01 -33.85 13.91
C ILE A 610 7.81 -34.06 15.18
N ILE A 611 7.32 -34.96 16.04
CA ILE A 611 7.90 -35.19 17.37
C ILE A 611 8.43 -36.61 17.48
N PHE A 612 9.65 -36.77 18.00
CA PHE A 612 10.26 -38.07 18.27
C PHE A 612 10.79 -38.17 19.70
N ARG A 613 10.94 -39.39 20.21
CA ARG A 613 11.60 -39.68 21.49
C ARG A 613 12.65 -40.77 21.30
N GLN A 614 13.65 -40.76 22.16
CA GLN A 614 14.70 -41.76 22.19
C GLN A 614 14.75 -42.38 23.59
N VAL A 615 14.41 -43.66 23.69
CA VAL A 615 14.46 -44.44 24.93
C VAL A 615 15.74 -45.28 24.90
N GLU A 616 16.45 -45.35 26.02
CA GLU A 616 17.71 -46.06 26.13
C GLU A 616 17.55 -47.55 25.73
N GLN A 617 18.44 -48.05 24.87
CA GLN A 617 18.40 -49.40 24.27
C GLN A 617 17.18 -49.74 23.39
N LYS A 618 16.40 -48.74 22.95
CA LYS A 618 15.30 -48.89 21.98
C LYS A 618 15.53 -48.05 20.71
N PRO A 619 14.91 -48.43 19.57
CA PRO A 619 14.91 -47.61 18.36
C PRO A 619 14.17 -46.27 18.60
N ILE A 620 14.43 -45.27 17.73
CA ILE A 620 13.76 -43.98 17.76
C ILE A 620 12.26 -44.18 17.51
N GLU A 621 11.42 -43.53 18.32
CA GLU A 621 9.96 -43.61 18.21
C GLU A 621 9.37 -42.23 17.86
N TYR A 622 8.41 -42.19 16.93
CA TYR A 622 7.70 -40.99 16.50
C TYR A 622 6.30 -40.93 17.11
N LEU A 623 5.88 -39.74 17.51
CA LEU A 623 4.52 -39.49 18.00
C LEU A 623 3.57 -39.31 16.83
N LEU A 624 2.55 -40.16 16.78
CA LEU A 624 1.43 -40.03 15.87
C LEU A 624 0.14 -39.99 16.69
N LEU A 625 -0.75 -39.08 16.30
CA LEU A 625 -2.08 -38.94 16.87
C LEU A 625 -3.10 -39.46 15.86
N GLN A 626 -4.09 -40.21 16.33
CA GLN A 626 -5.19 -40.70 15.50
C GLN A 626 -6.36 -39.73 15.60
N THR A 627 -6.81 -39.20 14.47
CA THR A 627 -7.97 -38.29 14.47
C THR A 627 -9.23 -38.99 14.98
N SER A 628 -10.01 -38.31 15.83
CA SER A 628 -11.31 -38.79 16.35
C SER A 628 -12.42 -38.77 15.27
N TYR A 629 -12.16 -38.10 14.15
CA TYR A 629 -13.08 -37.93 13.02
C TYR A 629 -12.52 -38.50 11.70
N GLY A 630 -13.40 -38.80 10.75
CA GLY A 630 -13.02 -39.31 9.42
C GLY A 630 -12.52 -40.76 9.42
N GLU A 631 -11.58 -41.12 8.54
CA GLU A 631 -11.01 -42.49 8.47
C GLU A 631 -9.99 -42.83 9.60
N HIS A 632 -10.02 -42.08 10.72
CA HIS A 632 -9.13 -42.26 11.86
C HIS A 632 -7.65 -42.38 11.46
N HIS A 633 -7.17 -41.37 10.73
CA HIS A 633 -5.83 -41.36 10.15
C HIS A 633 -4.80 -40.91 11.18
N TRP A 634 -3.60 -41.48 11.08
CA TRP A 634 -2.49 -41.19 11.98
C TRP A 634 -1.59 -40.10 11.41
N THR A 635 -1.45 -38.98 12.12
CA THR A 635 -0.54 -37.89 11.75
C THR A 635 0.18 -37.32 12.97
N PRO A 636 1.39 -36.76 12.79
CA PRO A 636 2.00 -35.92 13.82
C PRO A 636 1.14 -34.68 14.13
N PRO A 637 1.33 -34.03 15.29
CA PRO A 637 0.50 -32.90 15.72
C PRO A 637 0.58 -31.70 14.76
N LYS A 638 -0.57 -31.16 14.33
CA LYS A 638 -0.65 -30.11 13.29
C LYS A 638 -2.05 -29.50 13.14
N GLY A 639 -2.12 -28.17 13.11
CA GLY A 639 -3.36 -27.45 12.83
C GLY A 639 -3.20 -26.28 11.87
N HIS A 640 -3.85 -25.16 12.17
CA HIS A 640 -3.92 -24.00 11.30
C HIS A 640 -3.02 -22.88 11.81
N LEU A 641 -2.62 -21.95 10.94
CA LEU A 641 -1.93 -20.75 11.39
C LEU A 641 -3.02 -19.83 11.89
N ASP A 642 -2.91 -19.44 13.13
CA ASP A 642 -3.56 -18.26 13.64
C ASP A 642 -2.77 -17.01 13.20
N ASN A 643 -3.40 -15.84 13.30
CA ASN A 643 -2.76 -14.60 12.87
C ASN A 643 -1.64 -14.20 13.87
N ASP A 644 -0.49 -13.79 13.32
CA ASP A 644 0.75 -13.38 13.99
C ASP A 644 1.69 -14.48 14.53
N GLU A 645 1.41 -15.76 14.28
CA GLU A 645 2.35 -16.85 14.56
C GLU A 645 3.16 -17.28 13.33
N SER A 646 4.48 -17.40 13.50
CA SER A 646 5.34 -18.10 12.53
C SER A 646 4.91 -19.56 12.38
N PRO A 647 5.20 -20.24 11.24
CA PRO A 647 4.86 -21.65 11.10
C PRO A 647 5.40 -22.56 12.21
N LEU A 648 6.52 -22.17 12.83
CA LEU A 648 7.09 -22.81 14.00
C LEU A 648 6.24 -22.57 15.26
N GLN A 649 5.78 -21.33 15.49
CA GLN A 649 4.90 -20.99 16.62
C GLN A 649 3.51 -21.64 16.48
N ALA A 650 2.96 -21.69 15.27
CA ALA A 650 1.72 -22.42 14.98
C ALA A 650 1.89 -23.91 15.31
N ALA A 651 3.02 -24.48 14.90
CA ALA A 651 3.35 -25.84 15.27
C ALA A 651 3.46 -26.01 16.80
N GLU A 652 4.07 -25.06 17.53
CA GLU A 652 4.25 -25.11 19.00
C GLU A 652 2.90 -25.11 19.71
N ARG A 653 2.00 -24.21 19.31
CA ARG A 653 0.64 -24.12 19.85
C ARG A 653 -0.16 -25.38 19.56
N GLU A 654 -0.20 -25.83 18.31
CA GLU A 654 -0.96 -27.01 17.89
C GLU A 654 -0.45 -28.28 18.56
N THR A 655 0.87 -28.39 18.77
CA THR A 655 1.46 -29.51 19.54
C THR A 655 1.03 -29.50 21.00
N LYS A 656 0.97 -28.32 21.61
CA LYS A 656 0.49 -28.17 22.99
C LYS A 656 -1.00 -28.47 23.11
N GLU A 657 -1.79 -28.05 22.13
CA GLU A 657 -3.24 -28.26 22.11
C GLU A 657 -3.59 -29.72 21.83
N GLU A 658 -2.97 -30.35 20.82
CA GLU A 658 -3.30 -31.71 20.39
C GLU A 658 -2.62 -32.82 21.22
N ALA A 659 -1.44 -32.57 21.79
CA ALA A 659 -0.65 -33.57 22.53
C ALA A 659 -0.30 -33.18 23.97
N GLY A 660 -0.61 -31.96 24.42
CA GLY A 660 -0.31 -31.49 25.78
C GLY A 660 1.18 -31.27 26.07
N LEU A 661 2.02 -31.17 25.03
CA LEU A 661 3.47 -30.99 25.16
C LEU A 661 3.85 -29.51 25.04
N ASP A 662 4.49 -28.96 26.06
CA ASP A 662 4.92 -27.57 26.06
C ASP A 662 6.33 -27.41 25.47
N LYS A 663 6.72 -26.17 25.15
CA LYS A 663 8.03 -25.84 24.59
C LYS A 663 9.20 -26.35 25.44
N ASN A 664 9.01 -26.42 26.76
CA ASN A 664 10.03 -26.89 27.69
C ASN A 664 10.26 -28.41 27.60
N ASP A 665 9.27 -29.17 27.14
CA ASP A 665 9.34 -30.64 27.00
C ASP A 665 10.03 -31.07 25.71
N LEU A 666 10.21 -30.13 24.77
CA LEU A 666 10.73 -30.36 23.43
C LEU A 666 12.11 -29.71 23.21
N GLU A 667 12.92 -30.32 22.36
CA GLU A 667 14.20 -29.84 21.87
C GLU A 667 14.16 -29.76 20.34
N TYR A 668 14.28 -28.55 19.80
CA TYR A 668 14.10 -28.28 18.37
C TYR A 668 15.36 -28.52 17.56
N TYR A 669 15.16 -28.99 16.32
CA TYR A 669 16.22 -29.11 15.33
C TYR A 669 16.00 -28.10 14.21
N ASP A 670 16.54 -26.89 14.40
CA ASP A 670 16.29 -25.72 13.53
C ASP A 670 16.66 -25.90 12.05
N LYS A 671 17.44 -26.94 11.71
CA LYS A 671 17.90 -27.22 10.35
C LYS A 671 16.99 -28.17 9.57
N PHE A 672 15.90 -28.65 10.18
CA PHE A 672 14.95 -29.56 9.55
C PHE A 672 13.57 -28.91 9.40
N GLU A 673 13.27 -28.45 8.18
CA GLU A 673 11.96 -27.96 7.76
C GLU A 673 11.56 -28.66 6.46
N GLU A 674 10.43 -29.35 6.47
CA GLU A 674 9.92 -30.04 5.30
C GLU A 674 8.43 -29.75 5.12
N LYS A 675 8.06 -29.35 3.91
CA LYS A 675 6.67 -29.05 3.54
C LYS A 675 6.08 -30.25 2.82
N ILE A 676 4.93 -30.74 3.29
CA ILE A 676 4.13 -31.70 2.53
C ILE A 676 2.81 -31.14 2.10
N THR A 677 2.42 -31.65 0.94
CA THR A 677 1.08 -31.56 0.43
C THR A 677 0.55 -32.99 0.38
N TYR A 678 -0.44 -33.31 1.22
CA TYR A 678 -1.12 -34.61 1.16
C TYR A 678 -2.62 -34.43 1.01
N ASN A 679 -3.26 -35.47 0.50
CA ASN A 679 -4.62 -35.41 -0.01
C ASN A 679 -5.59 -35.99 1.02
N VAL A 680 -6.28 -35.16 1.79
CA VAL A 680 -7.29 -35.61 2.76
C VAL A 680 -8.66 -35.47 2.14
N ASN A 681 -9.39 -36.58 2.02
CA ASN A 681 -10.70 -36.64 1.35
C ASN A 681 -10.69 -35.98 -0.04
N GLY A 682 -9.58 -36.20 -0.74
CA GLY A 682 -9.38 -35.69 -2.08
C GLY A 682 -8.90 -34.25 -2.17
N LYS A 683 -8.49 -33.56 -1.07
CA LYS A 683 -7.84 -32.22 -1.13
C LYS A 683 -6.41 -32.05 -0.65
N PRO A 684 -5.57 -31.22 -1.30
CA PRO A 684 -4.15 -31.10 -1.00
C PRO A 684 -3.99 -30.07 0.13
N LYS A 685 -3.69 -30.54 1.33
CA LYS A 685 -3.39 -29.70 2.49
C LYS A 685 -1.89 -29.47 2.56
N ASP A 686 -1.47 -28.20 2.49
CA ASP A 686 -0.08 -27.80 2.69
C ASP A 686 0.19 -27.70 4.19
N VAL A 687 1.09 -28.54 4.68
CA VAL A 687 1.50 -28.58 6.09
C VAL A 687 3.01 -28.47 6.13
N TYR A 688 3.50 -27.45 6.84
CA TYR A 688 4.90 -27.33 7.20
C TYR A 688 5.14 -28.22 8.41
N TYR A 689 6.20 -29.03 8.37
CA TYR A 689 6.62 -29.87 9.47
C TYR A 689 8.05 -29.52 9.87
N TYR A 690 8.22 -29.25 11.15
CA TYR A 690 9.51 -29.07 11.81
C TYR A 690 9.80 -30.28 12.69
N LEU A 691 11.07 -30.49 13.08
CA LEU A 691 11.46 -31.65 13.88
C LEU A 691 11.78 -31.27 15.33
N ALA A 692 11.21 -32.01 16.29
CA ALA A 692 11.45 -31.83 17.71
C ALA A 692 11.65 -33.16 18.45
N ARG A 693 12.61 -33.20 19.40
CA ARG A 693 12.85 -34.32 20.31
C ARG A 693 12.17 -34.09 21.66
N LEU A 694 11.48 -35.09 22.18
CA LEU A 694 10.94 -35.10 23.54
C LEU A 694 12.07 -35.32 24.56
N LYS A 695 12.28 -34.37 25.49
CA LYS A 695 13.36 -34.42 26.49
C LYS A 695 13.14 -35.51 27.53
N ASN A 696 11.90 -35.70 27.99
CA ASN A 696 11.53 -36.77 28.91
C ASN A 696 10.69 -37.82 28.17
N ALA A 697 11.31 -38.97 27.89
CA ALA A 697 10.66 -40.03 27.09
C ALA A 697 9.42 -40.66 27.75
N GLN A 698 9.21 -40.45 29.06
CA GLN A 698 8.05 -40.93 29.82
C GLN A 698 6.97 -39.85 30.05
N GLN A 699 7.10 -38.66 29.46
CA GLN A 699 6.10 -37.61 29.58
C GLN A 699 4.73 -38.10 29.07
N LYS A 700 3.68 -37.88 29.87
CA LYS A 700 2.33 -38.32 29.54
C LYS A 700 1.72 -37.37 28.51
N ILE A 701 1.25 -37.94 27.39
CA ILE A 701 0.56 -37.21 26.33
C ILE A 701 -0.90 -37.05 26.71
N HIS A 702 -1.42 -35.84 26.55
CA HIS A 702 -2.83 -35.51 26.78
C HIS A 702 -3.46 -35.14 25.43
N LEU A 703 -4.38 -35.98 24.95
CA LEU A 703 -5.04 -35.78 23.67
C LEU A 703 -6.16 -34.75 23.79
N SER A 704 -6.29 -33.91 22.77
CA SER A 704 -7.47 -33.07 22.57
C SER A 704 -8.65 -33.90 22.05
N ASP A 705 -9.85 -33.31 22.08
CA ASP A 705 -11.07 -33.91 21.53
C ASP A 705 -10.98 -34.21 20.02
N GLU A 706 -9.98 -33.66 19.32
CA GLU A 706 -9.70 -33.92 17.90
C GLU A 706 -9.01 -35.27 17.66
N HIS A 707 -8.49 -35.90 18.72
CA HIS A 707 -7.72 -37.14 18.64
C HIS A 707 -8.25 -38.17 19.63
N GLN A 708 -8.46 -39.39 19.16
CA GLN A 708 -9.05 -40.47 19.97
C GLN A 708 -8.01 -41.48 20.48
N ASP A 709 -6.84 -41.54 19.83
CA ASP A 709 -5.79 -42.49 20.18
C ASP A 709 -4.40 -41.92 19.86
N LEU A 710 -3.36 -42.47 20.49
CA LEU A 710 -1.96 -42.06 20.32
C LEU A 710 -1.04 -43.26 20.19
N SER A 711 0.00 -43.11 19.37
CA SER A 711 0.98 -44.17 19.16
C SER A 711 2.39 -43.60 19.11
N TRP A 712 3.27 -44.23 19.87
CA TRP A 712 4.71 -44.09 19.74
C TRP A 712 5.22 -45.32 19.00
N SER A 713 5.68 -45.12 17.77
CA SER A 713 6.07 -46.20 16.88
C SER A 713 7.45 -45.96 16.28
N ASN A 714 8.21 -47.03 16.03
CA ASN A 714 9.46 -46.93 15.28
C ASN A 714 9.18 -46.56 13.81
N LEU A 715 10.19 -46.15 13.05
CA LEU A 715 9.99 -45.70 11.67
C LEU A 715 9.21 -46.66 10.76
N ASN A 716 9.49 -47.97 10.86
CA ASN A 716 8.80 -48.96 10.03
C ASN A 716 7.33 -49.06 10.41
N ASP A 717 7.04 -49.08 11.71
CA ASP A 717 5.67 -49.17 12.23
C ASP A 717 4.91 -47.85 12.03
N SER A 718 5.56 -46.69 12.21
CA SER A 718 5.01 -45.38 11.88
C SER A 718 4.71 -45.26 10.39
N CYS A 719 5.56 -45.78 9.50
CA CYS A 719 5.26 -45.80 8.07
C CYS A 719 4.08 -46.72 7.74
N ASN A 720 3.89 -47.81 8.49
CA ASN A 720 2.74 -48.71 8.32
C ASN A 720 1.43 -48.08 8.82
N LEU A 721 1.48 -47.27 9.88
CA LEU A 721 0.31 -46.57 10.43
C LEU A 721 -0.10 -45.36 9.58
N VAL A 722 0.86 -44.65 8.99
CA VAL A 722 0.64 -43.47 8.17
C VAL A 722 0.23 -43.87 6.76
N LYS A 723 -1.01 -43.57 6.35
CA LYS A 723 -1.55 -43.89 5.02
C LYS A 723 -0.90 -43.11 3.85
N HIS A 724 -0.25 -41.97 4.10
CA HIS A 724 0.26 -41.08 3.05
C HIS A 724 1.78 -41.23 2.82
N GLU A 725 2.16 -41.66 1.61
CA GLU A 725 3.56 -41.90 1.20
C GLU A 725 4.48 -40.67 1.35
N ASN A 726 3.94 -39.45 1.16
CA ASN A 726 4.69 -38.21 1.36
C ASN A 726 5.10 -37.99 2.82
N LEU A 727 4.22 -38.37 3.77
CA LEU A 727 4.51 -38.25 5.20
C LEU A 727 5.45 -39.38 5.66
N GLN A 728 5.35 -40.58 5.06
CA GLN A 728 6.33 -41.66 5.26
C GLN A 728 7.74 -41.24 4.82
N ASN A 729 7.87 -40.59 3.66
CA ASN A 729 9.15 -40.09 3.16
C ASN A 729 9.76 -39.01 4.06
N ILE A 730 8.92 -38.15 4.66
CA ILE A 730 9.41 -37.19 5.65
C ILE A 730 9.89 -37.87 6.93
N LEU A 731 9.17 -38.87 7.44
CA LEU A 731 9.63 -39.62 8.63
C LEU A 731 10.98 -40.31 8.34
N ARG A 732 11.19 -40.84 7.13
CA ARG A 732 12.49 -41.41 6.71
C ARG A 732 13.59 -40.37 6.65
N LYS A 733 13.32 -39.20 6.07
CA LYS A 733 14.26 -38.06 6.05
C LYS A 733 14.58 -37.57 7.47
N ALA A 734 13.58 -37.52 8.35
CA ALA A 734 13.77 -37.16 9.75
C ALA A 734 14.68 -38.17 10.45
N GLU A 735 14.51 -39.48 10.22
CA GLU A 735 15.39 -40.50 10.80
C GLU A 735 16.83 -40.43 10.26
N GLU A 736 17.01 -40.21 8.95
CA GLU A 736 18.34 -39.98 8.38
C GLU A 736 19.01 -38.74 8.93
N PHE A 737 18.24 -37.69 9.20
CA PHE A 737 18.71 -36.45 9.81
C PHE A 737 19.11 -36.63 11.28
N ILE A 738 18.38 -37.45 12.05
CA ILE A 738 18.70 -37.75 13.46
C ILE A 738 19.91 -38.69 13.59
N LYS A 739 20.14 -39.58 12.61
CA LYS A 739 21.27 -40.53 12.61
C LYS A 739 22.59 -39.94 12.10
N LYS A 740 22.55 -38.77 11.46
CA LYS A 740 23.72 -37.99 11.04
C LYS A 740 24.17 -37.07 12.16
#